data_AF-A0A1Y3TMP1-F1
#
_entry.id   AF-A0A1Y3TMP1-F1
#
_cell.length_a   1.000
_cell.length_b   1.000
_cell.length_c   1.000
_cell.angle_alpha   90.00
_cell.angle_beta   90.00
_cell.angle_gamma   90.00
#
_symmetry.space_group_name_H-M   'P 1'
#
loop_
_entity.id
_entity.type
_entity.pdbx_description
1 polymer ?
#
loop_
_entity_poly.entity_id
_entity_poly.type
_entity_poly.pdbx_seq_one_letter_code
_entity_poly.pdbx_strand_id
1 'polypeptide(L)'
;MNTDVVYDIINNHADNEKLLFLLDAPTGFGKTHNSIKYIQKNYKYKKIFFITNQIKLLPDVDKMTRGLNDKDANELKDQLLYLSSYYDSFQKYFDSSYKIMDEEFKKMNYQLIMTIKSLITNLENEKDSQIKQLFYDKFTSIEREFRKQIKVYLKQQKYTKREIQDLKWLTDLYPSILLDKKQIVLLTTKKFFLPIDMIYENPMLLYNKRFDNSILFIDEFDTTKQVLLDIIIENTNNNYKIDCFRLFRILQNTFEKNILEEYSKVWENEEVSKIIKYLKELFLETNKKYQSLLNFPFKIKDESLITKHFIFNDDKTLTIGKDTDKKIFYTYHDQEEGYNYIVKVYKKDIKDDYVELEQICHSVIYCINEFCEKMVLIINGYMEFYNKNKPKLESNLANQDGCHTIIDFLNIGEENKRFIVNQVLQNYTHIIKLRKYIFEDIENKNVKRNGKYNFYENGFSYLEVKDDIQHNLESKCYLYSYNTTPEKIIASTALNYHIIGISATSSFESPLVNYDLKYLKQKLNIENLFPDQQEQLQMEKVYDQQNQEIYKDVKMNIHFVDGGEDEDYFEVVWRKIFGNEKEDILNNYKNAISNQKYLYRTMANLYIVFYDFVVNNQKSSFIYFLTFNLNNRKNFVKWIIDSFEFLLTGINDVQFKILDSLDFDKNYENI
;
A
#
# COMPACT_ATOMS: atom_id res chain seq x y z
N MET A 1 32.40 20.32 -13.62
CA MET A 1 32.97 19.05 -14.13
C MET A 1 31.83 18.04 -14.21
N ASN A 2 31.60 17.44 -15.37
CA ASN A 2 30.33 16.78 -15.72
C ASN A 2 30.55 15.28 -15.99
N THR A 3 31.01 14.56 -14.98
CA THR A 3 31.01 13.10 -14.97
C THR A 3 29.65 12.68 -14.41
N ASP A 4 28.72 12.30 -15.30
CA ASP A 4 27.40 11.79 -14.92
C ASP A 4 27.52 10.37 -14.34
N VAL A 5 28.34 10.17 -13.28
CA VAL A 5 28.56 8.86 -12.62
C VAL A 5 27.23 8.19 -12.28
N VAL A 6 26.26 8.98 -11.82
CA VAL A 6 24.90 8.50 -11.53
C VAL A 6 24.18 8.00 -12.79
N TYR A 7 24.32 8.68 -13.93
CA TYR A 7 23.77 8.20 -15.21
C TYR A 7 24.45 6.90 -15.62
N ASP A 8 25.78 6.82 -15.50
CA ASP A 8 26.54 5.64 -15.91
C ASP A 8 26.13 4.42 -15.08
N ILE A 9 25.96 4.58 -13.76
CA ILE A 9 25.43 3.55 -12.87
C ILE A 9 24.00 3.16 -13.28
N ILE A 10 23.10 4.12 -13.47
CA ILE A 10 21.73 3.83 -13.91
C ILE A 10 21.76 3.04 -15.24
N ASN A 11 22.59 3.46 -16.20
CA ASN A 11 22.70 2.83 -17.49
C ASN A 11 23.23 1.39 -17.38
N ASN A 12 24.27 1.16 -16.57
CA ASN A 12 24.85 -0.16 -16.33
C ASN A 12 23.83 -1.13 -15.73
N HIS A 13 23.07 -0.70 -14.71
CA HIS A 13 22.10 -1.59 -14.07
C HIS A 13 20.79 -1.72 -14.84
N ALA A 14 20.40 -0.73 -15.64
CA ALA A 14 19.20 -0.79 -16.48
C ALA A 14 19.29 -1.76 -17.68
N ASP A 15 20.52 -2.10 -18.09
CA ASP A 15 20.81 -3.05 -19.16
C ASP A 15 21.20 -4.44 -18.64
N ASN A 16 21.61 -4.53 -17.37
CA ASN A 16 21.79 -5.81 -16.68
C ASN A 16 20.42 -6.34 -16.24
N GLU A 17 20.04 -7.55 -16.63
CA GLU A 17 18.73 -8.18 -16.39
C GLU A 17 18.32 -8.40 -14.91
N LYS A 18 18.93 -7.68 -13.95
CA LYS A 18 18.53 -7.67 -12.53
C LYS A 18 17.07 -7.22 -12.41
N LEU A 19 16.27 -7.86 -11.56
CA LEU A 19 14.85 -7.49 -11.44
C LEU A 19 14.63 -6.19 -10.65
N LEU A 20 15.53 -5.87 -9.72
CA LEU A 20 15.46 -4.69 -8.84
C LEU A 20 16.87 -4.16 -8.56
N PHE A 21 17.04 -2.85 -8.74
CA PHE A 21 18.23 -2.10 -8.39
C PHE A 21 17.85 -0.85 -7.58
N LEU A 22 18.60 -0.57 -6.52
CA LEU A 22 18.41 0.55 -5.61
C LEU A 22 19.63 1.46 -5.64
N LEU A 23 19.44 2.70 -6.07
CA LEU A 23 20.47 3.73 -6.09
C LEU A 23 20.35 4.60 -4.83
N ASP A 24 21.29 4.40 -3.91
CA ASP A 24 21.40 5.17 -2.68
C ASP A 24 22.32 6.38 -2.81
N ALA A 25 21.99 7.29 -3.73
CA ALA A 25 22.78 8.51 -3.92
C ALA A 25 22.30 9.63 -2.98
N PRO A 26 23.19 10.51 -2.46
CA PRO A 26 22.80 11.64 -1.61
C PRO A 26 21.77 12.58 -2.26
N THR A 27 21.09 13.39 -1.45
CA THR A 27 20.21 14.45 -1.98
C THR A 27 21.06 15.53 -2.64
N GLY A 28 20.59 16.10 -3.76
CA GLY A 28 21.36 17.08 -4.55
C GLY A 28 22.24 16.46 -5.65
N PHE A 29 22.43 15.14 -5.66
CA PHE A 29 23.24 14.42 -6.67
C PHE A 29 22.60 14.25 -8.06
N GLY A 30 21.54 15.01 -8.35
CA GLY A 30 20.87 14.95 -9.65
C GLY A 30 20.20 13.61 -9.98
N LYS A 31 19.79 12.83 -8.97
CA LYS A 31 19.13 11.51 -9.11
C LYS A 31 17.99 11.51 -10.15
N THR A 32 16.98 12.35 -9.93
CA THR A 32 15.84 12.50 -10.85
C THR A 32 16.27 13.01 -12.22
N HIS A 33 17.23 13.95 -12.27
CA HIS A 33 17.76 14.49 -13.52
C HIS A 33 18.45 13.43 -14.38
N ASN A 34 19.27 12.58 -13.78
CA ASN A 34 19.95 11.50 -14.49
C ASN A 34 19.00 10.37 -14.91
N SER A 35 17.93 10.15 -14.15
CA SER A 35 16.84 9.26 -14.56
C SER A 35 16.13 9.78 -15.81
N ILE A 36 15.82 11.09 -15.85
CA ILE A 36 15.24 11.74 -17.04
C ILE A 36 16.18 11.62 -18.24
N LYS A 37 17.49 11.88 -18.07
CA LYS A 37 18.48 11.67 -19.15
C LYS A 37 18.47 10.24 -19.69
N TYR A 38 18.36 9.25 -18.82
CA TYR A 38 18.24 7.85 -19.25
C TYR A 38 16.96 7.62 -20.05
N ILE A 39 15.82 8.16 -19.59
CA ILE A 39 14.53 8.08 -20.30
C ILE A 39 14.63 8.69 -21.69
N GLN A 40 15.18 9.90 -21.80
CA GLN A 40 15.36 10.63 -23.06
C GLN A 40 16.11 9.80 -24.12
N LYS A 41 17.11 9.00 -23.70
CA LYS A 41 17.93 8.19 -24.61
C LYS A 41 17.32 6.84 -24.97
N ASN A 42 16.45 6.28 -24.12
CA ASN A 42 16.04 4.86 -24.22
C ASN A 42 14.55 4.62 -24.52
N TYR A 43 13.69 5.63 -24.46
CA TYR A 43 12.23 5.46 -24.63
C TYR A 43 11.79 4.85 -25.97
N LYS A 44 12.64 4.90 -27.00
CA LYS A 44 12.32 4.34 -28.33
C LYS A 44 12.39 2.81 -28.36
N TYR A 45 13.17 2.21 -27.46
CA TYR A 45 13.44 0.76 -27.43
C TYR A 45 12.80 0.06 -26.23
N LYS A 46 12.45 0.82 -25.20
CA LYS A 46 11.92 0.34 -23.93
C LYS A 46 10.68 1.13 -23.55
N LYS A 47 9.66 0.45 -23.01
CA LYS A 47 8.52 1.13 -22.37
C LYS A 47 8.93 1.58 -20.97
N ILE A 48 8.80 2.85 -20.66
CA ILE A 48 9.31 3.43 -19.43
C ILE A 48 8.16 3.98 -18.58
N PHE A 49 8.13 3.55 -17.32
CA PHE A 49 7.28 4.11 -16.28
C PHE A 49 8.15 4.91 -15.32
N PHE A 50 7.67 6.08 -14.91
CA PHE A 50 8.29 6.86 -13.85
C PHE A 50 7.22 7.23 -12.82
N ILE A 51 7.45 6.84 -11.57
CA ILE A 51 6.55 7.09 -10.46
C ILE A 51 7.24 7.85 -9.34
N THR A 52 6.45 8.69 -8.66
CA THR A 52 6.84 9.41 -7.45
C THR A 52 5.61 9.58 -6.56
N ASN A 53 5.83 9.77 -5.27
CA ASN A 53 4.76 10.00 -4.31
C ASN A 53 4.12 11.39 -4.49
N GLN A 54 4.91 12.41 -4.81
CA GLN A 54 4.47 13.79 -4.84
C GLN A 54 4.34 14.32 -6.27
N ILE A 55 3.16 14.89 -6.62
CA ILE A 55 2.91 15.42 -7.96
C ILE A 55 3.93 16.49 -8.36
N LYS A 56 4.39 17.32 -7.41
CA LYS A 56 5.41 18.36 -7.65
C LYS A 56 6.79 17.81 -8.06
N LEU A 57 7.07 16.55 -7.73
CA LEU A 57 8.31 15.87 -8.11
C LEU A 57 8.18 15.17 -9.47
N LEU A 58 6.96 15.01 -9.99
CA LEU A 58 6.75 14.42 -11.30
C LEU A 58 7.37 15.34 -12.37
N PRO A 59 8.20 14.82 -13.29
CA PRO A 59 8.82 15.64 -14.33
C PRO A 59 7.77 16.27 -15.24
N ASP A 60 7.77 17.60 -15.35
CA ASP A 60 6.97 18.32 -16.35
C ASP A 60 7.59 18.16 -17.76
N VAL A 61 6.85 18.61 -18.77
CA VAL A 61 7.26 18.49 -20.18
C VAL A 61 8.59 19.21 -20.44
N ASP A 62 8.82 20.34 -19.78
CA ASP A 62 10.02 21.15 -19.96
C ASP A 62 11.25 20.44 -19.39
N LYS A 63 11.13 19.82 -18.20
CA LYS A 63 12.16 18.95 -17.62
C LYS A 63 12.43 17.73 -18.50
N MET A 64 11.38 17.10 -19.02
CA MET A 64 11.49 15.93 -19.89
C MET A 64 12.17 16.24 -21.24
N THR A 65 12.07 17.47 -21.73
CA THR A 65 12.65 17.87 -23.02
C THR A 65 13.89 18.75 -22.91
N ARG A 66 14.30 19.11 -21.70
CA ARG A 66 15.48 19.93 -21.44
C ARG A 66 16.73 19.29 -22.04
N GLY A 67 17.47 20.08 -22.83
CA GLY A 67 18.72 19.66 -23.47
C GLY A 67 18.55 18.90 -24.79
N LEU A 68 17.31 18.67 -25.24
CA LEU A 68 17.03 18.11 -26.55
C LEU A 68 16.89 19.22 -27.61
N ASN A 69 17.15 18.88 -28.89
CA ASN A 69 16.79 19.74 -30.01
C ASN A 69 15.27 19.70 -30.26
N ASP A 70 14.73 20.64 -31.05
CA ASP A 70 13.29 20.76 -31.29
C ASP A 70 12.65 19.50 -31.86
N LYS A 71 13.38 18.78 -32.74
CA LYS A 71 12.88 17.55 -33.37
C LYS A 71 12.72 16.44 -32.34
N ASP A 72 13.78 16.16 -31.57
CA ASP A 72 13.79 15.11 -30.55
C ASP A 72 12.85 15.45 -29.39
N ALA A 73 12.72 16.74 -29.05
CA ALA A 73 11.78 17.22 -28.05
C ALA A 73 10.32 16.96 -28.47
N ASN A 74 9.96 17.22 -29.73
CA ASN A 74 8.62 16.96 -30.24
C ASN A 74 8.33 15.46 -30.31
N GLU A 75 9.29 14.65 -30.76
CA GLU A 75 9.14 13.18 -30.79
C GLU A 75 8.93 12.61 -29.38
N LEU A 76 9.68 13.10 -28.39
CA LEU A 76 9.51 12.68 -27.00
C LEU A 76 8.14 13.10 -26.45
N LYS A 77 7.70 14.34 -26.71
CA LYS A 77 6.37 14.84 -26.31
C LYS A 77 5.25 13.94 -26.84
N ASP A 78 5.38 13.49 -28.09
CA ASP A 78 4.41 12.59 -28.71
C ASP A 78 4.38 11.20 -28.06
N GLN A 79 5.43 10.77 -27.38
CA GLN A 79 5.48 9.50 -26.65
C GLN A 79 5.12 9.62 -25.17
N LEU A 80 4.94 10.83 -24.67
CA LEU A 80 4.68 11.11 -23.26
C LEU A 80 3.21 10.92 -22.91
N LEU A 81 2.96 10.30 -21.76
CA LEU A 81 1.63 10.10 -21.19
C LEU A 81 1.62 10.44 -19.71
N TYR A 82 0.92 11.51 -19.35
CA TYR A 82 0.61 11.82 -17.96
C TYR A 82 -0.71 11.19 -17.56
N LEU A 83 -0.69 10.36 -16.53
CA LEU A 83 -1.91 9.82 -15.94
C LEU A 83 -2.27 10.65 -14.70
N SER A 84 -2.82 11.84 -14.91
CA SER A 84 -3.36 12.73 -13.87
C SER A 84 -4.66 12.22 -13.24
N SER A 85 -5.13 12.80 -12.13
CA SER A 85 -6.44 12.44 -11.59
C SER A 85 -7.56 12.69 -12.62
N TYR A 86 -8.71 12.04 -12.47
CA TYR A 86 -9.84 12.31 -13.37
C TYR A 86 -10.25 13.78 -13.28
N TYR A 87 -10.28 14.34 -12.07
CA TYR A 87 -10.58 15.75 -11.87
C TYR A 87 -9.62 16.66 -12.63
N ASP A 88 -8.30 16.50 -12.48
CA ASP A 88 -7.32 17.36 -13.17
C ASP A 88 -7.43 17.25 -14.70
N SER A 89 -7.72 16.06 -15.20
CA SER A 89 -7.88 15.81 -16.65
C SER A 89 -9.13 16.51 -17.17
N PHE A 90 -10.25 16.42 -16.44
CA PHE A 90 -11.48 17.12 -16.77
C PHE A 90 -11.31 18.64 -16.63
N GLN A 91 -10.71 19.11 -15.54
CA GLN A 91 -10.45 20.54 -15.33
C GLN A 91 -9.66 21.14 -16.51
N LYS A 92 -8.64 20.43 -16.99
CA LYS A 92 -7.78 20.93 -18.07
C LYS A 92 -8.40 20.83 -19.46
N TYR A 93 -9.15 19.76 -19.76
CA TYR A 93 -9.55 19.43 -21.12
C TYR A 93 -11.07 19.37 -21.37
N PHE A 94 -11.91 19.63 -20.37
CA PHE A 94 -13.36 19.48 -20.54
C PHE A 94 -13.95 20.40 -21.60
N ASP A 95 -13.61 21.68 -21.61
CA ASP A 95 -14.17 22.64 -22.58
C ASP A 95 -13.73 22.34 -24.03
N SER A 96 -12.48 21.94 -24.24
CA SER A 96 -11.99 21.54 -25.57
C SER A 96 -12.60 20.21 -26.02
N SER A 97 -12.70 19.25 -25.10
CA SER A 97 -13.34 17.94 -25.36
C SER A 97 -14.82 18.09 -25.66
N TYR A 98 -15.54 18.95 -24.93
CA TYR A 98 -16.95 19.20 -25.15
C TYR A 98 -17.24 19.75 -26.55
N LYS A 99 -16.35 20.56 -27.15
CA LYS A 99 -16.56 21.09 -28.51
C LYS A 99 -16.57 19.99 -29.57
N ILE A 100 -15.66 19.02 -29.45
CA ILE A 100 -15.44 17.96 -30.46
C ILE A 100 -16.09 16.62 -30.07
N MET A 101 -16.78 16.56 -28.94
CA MET A 101 -17.51 15.37 -28.48
C MET A 101 -18.68 15.03 -29.40
N ASP A 102 -18.98 13.74 -29.54
CA ASP A 102 -20.04 13.23 -30.41
C ASP A 102 -21.41 13.84 -30.06
N GLU A 103 -22.10 14.39 -31.07
CA GLU A 103 -23.38 15.07 -30.88
C GLU A 103 -24.49 14.14 -30.38
N GLU A 104 -24.48 12.87 -30.79
CA GLU A 104 -25.43 11.87 -30.29
C GLU A 104 -25.23 11.64 -28.79
N PHE A 105 -23.98 11.43 -28.36
CA PHE A 105 -23.64 11.23 -26.96
C PHE A 105 -23.99 12.47 -26.10
N LYS A 106 -23.70 13.68 -26.60
CA LYS A 106 -24.08 14.94 -25.92
C LYS A 106 -25.57 15.04 -25.66
N LYS A 107 -26.40 14.72 -26.67
CA LYS A 107 -27.87 14.80 -26.56
C LYS A 107 -28.41 13.81 -25.54
N MET A 108 -27.91 12.58 -25.55
CA MET A 108 -28.31 11.54 -24.61
C MET A 108 -27.91 11.88 -23.15
N ASN A 109 -26.78 12.55 -22.94
CA ASN A 109 -26.18 12.75 -21.62
C ASN A 109 -26.11 14.22 -21.16
N TYR A 110 -26.94 15.09 -21.73
CA TYR A 110 -26.86 16.55 -21.53
C TYR A 110 -26.83 16.97 -20.04
N GLN A 111 -27.76 16.44 -19.22
CA GLN A 111 -27.84 16.80 -17.79
C GLN A 111 -26.57 16.40 -17.02
N LEU A 112 -26.01 15.23 -17.34
CA LEU A 112 -24.82 14.71 -16.70
C LEU A 112 -23.59 15.57 -17.05
N ILE A 113 -23.45 15.94 -18.32
CA ILE A 113 -22.39 16.81 -18.81
C ILE A 113 -22.47 18.19 -18.15
N MET A 114 -23.67 18.78 -18.06
CA MET A 114 -23.84 20.09 -17.42
C MET A 114 -23.56 20.05 -15.92
N THR A 115 -23.88 18.94 -15.26
CA THR A 115 -23.53 18.71 -13.85
C THR A 115 -22.01 18.64 -13.66
N ILE A 116 -21.31 17.90 -14.52
CA ILE A 116 -19.83 17.86 -14.52
C ILE A 116 -19.26 19.27 -14.69
N LYS A 117 -19.75 20.02 -15.68
CA LYS A 117 -19.30 21.39 -15.93
C LYS A 117 -19.45 22.28 -14.70
N SER A 118 -20.63 22.25 -14.08
CA SER A 118 -20.90 23.01 -12.85
C SER A 118 -19.97 22.59 -11.70
N LEU A 119 -19.72 21.29 -11.52
CA LEU A 119 -18.85 20.80 -10.46
C LEU A 119 -17.40 21.22 -10.66
N ILE A 120 -16.89 21.20 -11.90
CA ILE A 120 -15.55 21.70 -12.23
C ILE A 120 -15.45 23.18 -11.84
N THR A 121 -16.40 24.01 -12.29
CA THR A 121 -16.41 25.45 -11.97
C THR A 121 -16.53 25.71 -10.47
N ASN A 122 -17.34 24.93 -9.74
CA ASN A 122 -17.47 25.10 -8.30
C ASN A 122 -16.17 24.71 -7.57
N LEU A 123 -15.51 23.63 -7.97
CA LEU A 123 -14.24 23.17 -7.38
C LEU A 123 -13.08 24.14 -7.60
N GLU A 124 -13.09 24.86 -8.71
CA GLU A 124 -12.10 25.91 -9.01
C GLU A 124 -12.28 27.15 -8.14
N ASN A 125 -13.53 27.55 -7.90
CA ASN A 125 -13.86 28.79 -7.18
C ASN A 125 -13.94 28.62 -5.66
N GLU A 126 -14.17 27.40 -5.17
CA GLU A 126 -14.34 27.14 -3.74
C GLU A 126 -13.00 27.22 -2.98
N LYS A 127 -13.02 28.01 -1.91
CA LYS A 127 -11.86 28.24 -1.03
C LYS A 127 -11.95 27.44 0.27
N ASP A 128 -13.17 27.13 0.72
CA ASP A 128 -13.38 26.32 1.92
C ASP A 128 -12.99 24.85 1.65
N SER A 129 -12.08 24.31 2.45
CA SER A 129 -11.54 22.97 2.24
C SER A 129 -12.58 21.86 2.45
N GLN A 130 -13.54 22.03 3.36
CA GLN A 130 -14.59 21.04 3.62
C GLN A 130 -15.62 21.02 2.50
N ILE A 131 -16.06 22.19 2.05
CA ILE A 131 -17.01 22.32 0.93
C ILE A 131 -16.36 21.82 -0.37
N LYS A 132 -15.08 22.15 -0.58
CA LYS A 132 -14.32 21.66 -1.73
C LYS A 132 -14.23 20.13 -1.74
N GLN A 133 -14.03 19.49 -0.58
CA GLN A 133 -14.07 18.04 -0.47
C GLN A 133 -15.44 17.46 -0.84
N LEU A 134 -16.54 18.08 -0.38
CA LEU A 134 -17.90 17.64 -0.74
C LEU A 134 -18.15 17.72 -2.25
N PHE A 135 -17.71 18.79 -2.91
CA PHE A 135 -17.80 18.89 -4.36
C PHE A 135 -16.93 17.85 -5.06
N TYR A 136 -15.76 17.52 -4.53
CA TYR A 136 -14.86 16.52 -5.09
C TYR A 136 -15.43 15.11 -4.99
N ASP A 137 -16.03 14.77 -3.85
CA ASP A 137 -16.73 13.49 -3.64
C ASP A 137 -17.93 13.40 -4.59
N LYS A 138 -18.68 14.49 -4.76
CA LYS A 138 -19.79 14.56 -5.72
C LYS A 138 -19.29 14.40 -7.15
N PHE A 139 -18.23 15.10 -7.54
CA PHE A 139 -17.59 14.95 -8.85
C PHE A 139 -17.20 13.51 -9.11
N THR A 140 -16.56 12.84 -8.15
CA THR A 140 -16.13 11.43 -8.29
C THR A 140 -17.32 10.51 -8.54
N SER A 141 -18.46 10.72 -7.87
CA SER A 141 -19.67 9.93 -8.11
C SER A 141 -20.29 10.16 -9.48
N ILE A 142 -20.31 11.42 -9.95
CA ILE A 142 -20.88 11.82 -11.24
C ILE A 142 -19.98 11.40 -12.40
N GLU A 143 -18.66 11.54 -12.27
CA GLU A 143 -17.65 11.04 -13.22
C GLU A 143 -17.83 9.55 -13.42
N ARG A 144 -17.99 8.77 -12.35
CA ARG A 144 -18.17 7.33 -12.43
C ARG A 144 -19.40 6.96 -13.25
N GLU A 145 -20.49 7.71 -13.10
CA GLU A 145 -21.69 7.49 -13.90
C GLU A 145 -21.49 7.90 -15.36
N PHE A 146 -20.85 9.05 -15.61
CA PHE A 146 -20.51 9.52 -16.95
C PHE A 146 -19.64 8.51 -17.71
N ARG A 147 -18.65 7.94 -17.03
CA ARG A 147 -17.79 6.88 -17.57
C ARG A 147 -18.56 5.61 -17.93
N LYS A 148 -19.57 5.22 -17.14
CA LYS A 148 -20.44 4.08 -17.52
C LYS A 148 -21.24 4.39 -18.77
N GLN A 149 -21.81 5.60 -18.88
CA GLN A 149 -22.56 6.01 -20.08
C GLN A 149 -21.67 6.01 -21.33
N ILE A 150 -20.41 6.44 -21.20
CA ILE A 150 -19.41 6.30 -22.27
C ILE A 150 -19.26 4.83 -22.68
N LYS A 151 -19.03 3.93 -21.73
CA LYS A 151 -18.85 2.50 -22.02
C LYS A 151 -20.07 1.89 -22.73
N VAL A 152 -21.28 2.27 -22.30
CA VAL A 152 -22.55 1.84 -22.91
C VAL A 152 -22.64 2.36 -24.36
N TYR A 153 -22.40 3.64 -24.56
CA TYR A 153 -22.42 4.28 -25.88
C TYR A 153 -21.42 3.63 -26.85
N LEU A 154 -20.15 3.48 -26.43
CA LEU A 154 -19.11 2.87 -27.26
C LEU A 154 -19.48 1.43 -27.66
N LYS A 155 -20.09 0.66 -26.74
CA LYS A 155 -20.55 -0.71 -27.00
C LYS A 155 -21.73 -0.74 -27.97
N GLN A 156 -22.68 0.20 -27.85
CA GLN A 156 -23.83 0.31 -28.76
C GLN A 156 -23.39 0.64 -30.18
N GLN A 157 -22.43 1.56 -30.32
CA GLN A 157 -21.85 1.97 -31.60
C GLN A 157 -20.82 0.98 -32.15
N LYS A 158 -20.49 -0.08 -31.40
CA LYS A 158 -19.54 -1.14 -31.78
C LYS A 158 -18.14 -0.62 -32.12
N TYR A 159 -17.68 0.43 -31.43
CA TYR A 159 -16.34 0.94 -31.60
C TYR A 159 -15.27 -0.13 -31.27
N THR A 160 -14.27 -0.24 -32.12
CA THR A 160 -13.07 -1.03 -31.89
C THR A 160 -12.06 -0.26 -31.03
N LYS A 161 -11.11 -0.97 -30.40
CA LYS A 161 -10.03 -0.36 -29.61
C LYS A 161 -9.29 0.75 -30.37
N ARG A 162 -9.01 0.55 -31.67
CA ARG A 162 -8.27 1.54 -32.48
C ARG A 162 -9.08 2.82 -32.65
N GLU A 163 -10.36 2.70 -33.01
CA GLU A 163 -11.23 3.86 -33.19
C GLU A 163 -11.40 4.64 -31.88
N ILE A 164 -11.55 3.96 -30.74
CA ILE A 164 -11.62 4.60 -29.40
C ILE A 164 -10.34 5.39 -29.11
N GLN A 165 -9.18 4.85 -29.47
CA GLN A 165 -7.89 5.51 -29.29
C GLN A 165 -7.66 6.70 -30.24
N ASP A 166 -8.54 6.90 -31.22
CA ASP A 166 -8.48 8.03 -32.16
C ASP A 166 -9.53 9.11 -31.83
N LEU A 167 -10.46 8.84 -30.88
CA LEU A 167 -11.44 9.80 -30.36
C LEU A 167 -10.78 10.80 -29.41
N LYS A 168 -10.38 11.96 -29.94
CA LYS A 168 -9.64 12.97 -29.19
C LYS A 168 -10.32 13.47 -27.91
N TRP A 169 -11.63 13.77 -27.96
CA TRP A 169 -12.36 14.21 -26.76
C TRP A 169 -12.32 13.18 -25.63
N LEU A 170 -12.25 11.90 -25.99
CA LEU A 170 -12.24 10.81 -25.04
C LEU A 170 -10.83 10.57 -24.50
N THR A 171 -9.80 10.61 -25.36
CA THR A 171 -8.40 10.48 -24.94
C THR A 171 -7.91 11.66 -24.11
N ASP A 172 -8.47 12.85 -24.32
CA ASP A 172 -8.15 14.04 -23.52
C ASP A 172 -8.74 13.94 -22.10
N LEU A 173 -9.99 13.47 -21.96
CA LEU A 173 -10.64 13.25 -20.66
C LEU A 173 -10.12 12.00 -19.92
N TYR A 174 -9.81 10.93 -20.69
CA TYR A 174 -9.37 9.63 -20.19
C TYR A 174 -8.05 9.21 -20.85
N PRO A 175 -6.92 9.83 -20.48
CA PRO A 175 -5.62 9.56 -21.08
C PRO A 175 -5.15 8.10 -20.94
N SER A 176 -5.69 7.35 -19.98
CA SER A 176 -5.43 5.91 -19.82
C SER A 176 -5.73 5.08 -21.06
N ILE A 177 -6.60 5.54 -21.97
CA ILE A 177 -6.88 4.90 -23.27
C ILE A 177 -5.61 4.77 -24.12
N LEU A 178 -4.68 5.72 -23.98
CA LEU A 178 -3.43 5.77 -24.74
C LEU A 178 -2.29 4.99 -24.08
N LEU A 179 -2.54 4.31 -22.95
CA LEU A 179 -1.52 3.60 -22.18
C LEU A 179 -0.69 2.63 -23.03
N ASP A 180 -1.33 1.87 -23.91
CA ASP A 180 -0.62 0.91 -24.78
C ASP A 180 0.14 1.60 -25.92
N LYS A 181 -0.34 2.76 -26.42
CA LYS A 181 0.27 3.50 -27.56
C LYS A 181 1.54 4.28 -27.15
N LYS A 182 1.63 4.72 -25.91
CA LYS A 182 2.68 5.64 -25.42
C LYS A 182 3.86 4.89 -24.80
N GLN A 183 5.08 5.35 -25.05
CA GLN A 183 6.30 4.72 -24.53
C GLN A 183 6.69 5.21 -23.14
N ILE A 184 6.41 6.47 -22.81
CA ILE A 184 6.79 7.07 -21.52
C ILE A 184 5.50 7.36 -20.74
N VAL A 185 5.35 6.72 -19.58
CA VAL A 185 4.18 6.91 -18.71
C VAL A 185 4.61 7.50 -17.37
N LEU A 186 4.10 8.68 -17.07
CA LEU A 186 4.37 9.44 -15.85
C LEU A 186 3.11 9.46 -14.98
N LEU A 187 3.23 9.01 -13.73
CA LEU A 187 2.11 8.91 -12.80
C LEU A 187 2.57 8.90 -11.35
N THR A 188 1.64 9.07 -10.41
CA THR A 188 1.95 8.92 -8.98
C THR A 188 2.07 7.46 -8.58
N THR A 189 2.82 7.19 -7.51
CA THR A 189 2.89 5.86 -6.87
C THR A 189 1.50 5.32 -6.58
N LYS A 190 0.63 6.14 -5.97
CA LYS A 190 -0.75 5.71 -5.63
C LYS A 190 -1.52 5.25 -6.87
N LYS A 191 -1.41 5.97 -8.00
CA LYS A 191 -2.12 5.60 -9.23
C LYS A 191 -1.57 4.36 -9.90
N PHE A 192 -0.26 4.10 -9.83
CA PHE A 192 0.35 2.90 -10.40
C PHE A 192 -0.16 1.61 -9.75
N PHE A 193 -0.38 1.64 -8.43
CA PHE A 193 -0.83 0.48 -7.67
C PHE A 193 -2.35 0.34 -7.53
N LEU A 194 -3.13 1.30 -8.06
CA LEU A 194 -4.60 1.21 -8.14
C LEU A 194 -5.07 0.77 -9.54
N PRO A 195 -6.29 0.21 -9.66
CA PRO A 195 -6.84 -0.18 -10.95
C PRO A 195 -6.98 1.00 -11.92
N ILE A 196 -6.41 0.86 -13.11
CA ILE A 196 -6.50 1.83 -14.20
C ILE A 196 -7.58 1.40 -15.18
N ASP A 197 -8.61 2.23 -15.34
CA ASP A 197 -9.68 2.02 -16.31
C ASP A 197 -9.29 2.58 -17.67
N MET A 198 -9.16 1.71 -18.68
CA MET A 198 -8.85 2.10 -20.06
C MET A 198 -10.10 2.35 -20.90
N ILE A 199 -11.30 2.33 -20.31
CA ILE A 199 -12.61 2.51 -20.95
C ILE A 199 -13.04 1.35 -21.86
N TYR A 200 -12.20 0.93 -22.80
CA TYR A 200 -12.51 -0.12 -23.79
C TYR A 200 -12.28 -1.55 -23.27
N GLU A 201 -11.65 -1.70 -22.11
CA GLU A 201 -11.36 -2.96 -21.43
C GLU A 201 -11.67 -2.81 -19.93
N ASN A 202 -11.67 -3.92 -19.19
CA ASN A 202 -11.81 -3.86 -17.74
C ASN A 202 -10.60 -3.17 -17.08
N PRO A 203 -10.80 -2.55 -15.91
CA PRO A 203 -9.70 -1.94 -15.18
C PRO A 203 -8.54 -2.92 -14.96
N MET A 204 -7.31 -2.45 -14.99
CA MET A 204 -6.13 -3.30 -14.80
C MET A 204 -5.22 -2.77 -13.71
N LEU A 205 -4.56 -3.69 -13.01
CA LEU A 205 -3.47 -3.37 -12.09
C LEU A 205 -2.16 -3.37 -12.87
N LEU A 206 -1.51 -2.22 -13.00
CA LEU A 206 -0.27 -2.11 -13.79
C LEU A 206 0.81 -3.04 -13.27
N TYR A 207 1.02 -3.11 -11.95
CA TYR A 207 2.04 -3.96 -11.35
C TYR A 207 1.88 -5.46 -11.66
N ASN A 208 0.68 -5.91 -12.06
CA ASN A 208 0.40 -7.29 -12.50
C ASN A 208 0.46 -7.48 -14.03
N LYS A 209 0.48 -6.40 -14.82
CA LYS A 209 0.56 -6.47 -16.28
C LYS A 209 2.01 -6.49 -16.72
N ARG A 210 2.40 -7.54 -17.43
CA ARG A 210 3.72 -7.61 -18.07
C ARG A 210 3.72 -6.77 -19.35
N PHE A 211 4.68 -5.87 -19.46
CA PHE A 211 5.00 -5.19 -20.71
C PHE A 211 6.35 -5.73 -21.22
N ASP A 212 6.47 -5.90 -22.53
CA ASP A 212 7.73 -6.35 -23.12
C ASP A 212 8.78 -5.24 -22.98
N ASN A 213 9.98 -5.61 -22.53
CA ASN A 213 11.13 -4.71 -22.36
C ASN A 213 10.79 -3.41 -21.62
N SER A 214 10.18 -3.53 -20.43
CA SER A 214 9.74 -2.38 -19.64
C SER A 214 10.56 -2.13 -18.39
N ILE A 215 10.79 -0.84 -18.10
CA ILE A 215 11.51 -0.34 -16.92
C ILE A 215 10.61 0.58 -16.09
N LEU A 216 10.71 0.46 -14.76
CA LEU A 216 10.00 1.27 -13.79
C LEU A 216 11.01 2.03 -12.92
N PHE A 217 11.02 3.35 -13.07
CA PHE A 217 11.71 4.26 -12.16
C PHE A 217 10.81 4.61 -11.00
N ILE A 218 11.30 4.45 -9.77
CA ILE A 218 10.62 4.82 -8.54
C ILE A 218 11.47 5.86 -7.82
N ASP A 219 11.04 7.12 -7.87
CA ASP A 219 11.64 8.19 -7.08
C ASP A 219 11.15 8.13 -5.62
N GLU A 220 12.03 8.42 -4.67
CA GLU A 220 11.80 8.24 -3.23
C GLU A 220 11.34 6.81 -2.88
N PHE A 221 12.06 5.80 -3.38
CA PHE A 221 11.69 4.38 -3.30
C PHE A 221 11.23 3.92 -1.90
N ASP A 222 11.97 4.22 -0.84
CA ASP A 222 11.65 3.83 0.54
C ASP A 222 10.29 4.39 0.99
N THR A 223 9.99 5.65 0.68
CA THR A 223 8.73 6.30 1.06
C THR A 223 7.51 5.69 0.37
N THR A 224 7.69 4.96 -0.74
CA THR A 224 6.56 4.26 -1.39
C THR A 224 5.93 3.18 -0.53
N LYS A 225 6.66 2.66 0.47
CA LYS A 225 6.13 1.66 1.40
C LYS A 225 4.90 2.18 2.15
N GLN A 226 4.93 3.42 2.63
CA GLN A 226 3.79 4.02 3.33
C GLN A 226 2.57 4.13 2.40
N VAL A 227 2.78 4.55 1.15
CA VAL A 227 1.71 4.63 0.16
C VAL A 227 1.08 3.27 -0.10
N LEU A 228 1.89 2.20 -0.19
CA LEU A 228 1.38 0.84 -0.33
C LEU A 228 0.60 0.38 0.90
N LEU A 229 1.07 0.68 2.11
CA LEU A 229 0.35 0.38 3.35
C LEU A 229 -1.02 1.08 3.37
N ASP A 230 -1.07 2.37 3.02
CA ASP A 230 -2.31 3.14 2.97
C ASP A 230 -3.29 2.53 1.96
N ILE A 231 -2.82 2.15 0.75
CA ILE A 231 -3.63 1.46 -0.25
C ILE A 231 -4.18 0.14 0.28
N ILE A 232 -3.33 -0.65 0.95
CA ILE A 232 -3.74 -1.94 1.53
C ILE A 232 -4.84 -1.69 2.58
N ILE A 233 -4.64 -0.75 3.50
CA ILE A 233 -5.60 -0.43 4.56
C ILE A 233 -6.92 0.10 3.98
N GLU A 234 -6.86 1.05 3.04
CA GLU A 234 -8.04 1.64 2.37
C GLU A 234 -8.84 0.57 1.61
N ASN A 235 -8.16 -0.33 0.89
CA ASN A 235 -8.82 -1.42 0.18
C ASN A 235 -9.46 -2.42 1.15
N THR A 236 -8.78 -2.75 2.25
CA THR A 236 -9.26 -3.69 3.27
C THR A 236 -10.49 -3.18 3.98
N ASN A 237 -10.46 -1.93 4.47
CA ASN A 237 -11.57 -1.34 5.20
C ASN A 237 -12.88 -1.29 4.39
N ASN A 238 -12.78 -1.12 3.08
CA ASN A 238 -13.95 -1.01 2.20
C ASN A 238 -14.52 -2.35 1.71
N ASN A 239 -13.71 -3.43 1.66
CA ASN A 239 -14.09 -4.64 0.93
C ASN A 239 -13.82 -5.99 1.65
N TYR A 240 -13.21 -6.00 2.84
CA TYR A 240 -12.62 -7.23 3.39
C TYR A 240 -13.19 -7.68 4.73
N LYS A 241 -14.46 -7.41 5.02
CA LYS A 241 -15.13 -8.10 6.12
C LYS A 241 -16.11 -9.12 5.58
N ILE A 242 -15.93 -10.36 6.01
CA ILE A 242 -16.87 -11.44 5.72
C ILE A 242 -17.10 -12.23 7.00
N ASP A 243 -18.30 -12.79 7.15
CA ASP A 243 -18.51 -13.79 8.18
C ASP A 243 -17.82 -15.09 7.75
N CYS A 244 -16.74 -15.47 8.44
CA CYS A 244 -15.88 -16.59 8.00
C CYS A 244 -16.59 -17.94 8.10
N PHE A 245 -17.36 -18.18 9.16
CA PHE A 245 -18.09 -19.43 9.35
C PHE A 245 -19.23 -19.55 8.34
N ARG A 246 -19.93 -18.45 8.06
CA ARG A 246 -20.96 -18.42 7.02
C ARG A 246 -20.37 -18.65 5.63
N LEU A 247 -19.24 -18.01 5.31
CA LEU A 247 -18.57 -18.25 4.03
C LEU A 247 -18.13 -19.70 3.90
N PHE A 248 -17.52 -20.28 4.93
CA PHE A 248 -17.11 -21.68 4.94
C PHE A 248 -18.29 -22.62 4.61
N ARG A 249 -19.44 -22.45 5.29
CA ARG A 249 -20.65 -23.24 5.02
C ARG A 249 -21.14 -23.09 3.58
N ILE A 250 -21.15 -21.87 3.04
CA ILE A 250 -21.57 -21.61 1.66
C ILE A 250 -20.63 -22.32 0.67
N LEU A 251 -19.32 -22.21 0.86
CA LEU A 251 -18.33 -22.85 -0.01
C LEU A 251 -18.40 -24.38 0.09
N GLN A 252 -18.50 -24.92 1.29
CA GLN A 252 -18.68 -26.36 1.51
C GLN A 252 -19.92 -26.89 0.76
N ASN A 253 -21.08 -26.24 0.93
CA ASN A 253 -22.31 -26.61 0.23
C ASN A 253 -22.16 -26.54 -1.30
N THR A 254 -21.32 -25.63 -1.80
CA THR A 254 -21.04 -25.50 -3.23
C THR A 254 -20.24 -26.70 -3.75
N PHE A 255 -19.24 -27.17 -2.99
CA PHE A 255 -18.47 -28.37 -3.34
C PHE A 255 -19.26 -29.67 -3.17
N GLU A 256 -20.20 -29.75 -2.21
CA GLU A 256 -21.07 -30.91 -2.05
C GLU A 256 -21.99 -31.14 -3.27
N LYS A 257 -22.45 -30.04 -3.90
CA LYS A 257 -23.29 -30.09 -5.10
C LYS A 257 -22.54 -30.47 -6.38
N ASN A 258 -21.20 -30.55 -6.36
CA ASN A 258 -20.34 -30.92 -7.50
C ASN A 258 -20.51 -30.08 -8.78
N ILE A 259 -21.12 -28.90 -8.70
CA ILE A 259 -21.44 -28.08 -9.88
C ILE A 259 -20.15 -27.71 -10.65
N LEU A 260 -19.13 -27.23 -9.95
CA LEU A 260 -17.86 -26.86 -10.60
C LEU A 260 -17.13 -28.07 -11.22
N GLU A 261 -17.24 -29.24 -10.59
CA GLU A 261 -16.64 -30.50 -11.08
C GLU A 261 -17.31 -30.96 -12.38
N GLU A 262 -18.63 -30.85 -12.51
CA GLU A 262 -19.34 -31.25 -13.72
C GLU A 262 -19.03 -30.36 -14.92
N TYR A 263 -19.02 -29.04 -14.73
CA TYR A 263 -18.79 -28.09 -15.81
C TYR A 263 -17.31 -28.04 -16.26
N SER A 264 -16.38 -28.28 -15.35
CA SER A 264 -14.94 -28.28 -15.67
C SER A 264 -14.49 -29.50 -16.48
N LYS A 265 -15.28 -30.58 -16.57
CA LYS A 265 -14.98 -31.75 -17.42
C LYS A 265 -14.80 -31.38 -18.89
N VAL A 266 -15.57 -30.40 -19.37
CA VAL A 266 -15.52 -29.93 -20.77
C VAL A 266 -14.21 -29.20 -21.09
N TRP A 267 -13.46 -28.79 -20.06
CA TRP A 267 -12.19 -28.08 -20.25
C TRP A 267 -11.03 -29.02 -20.58
N GLU A 268 -11.22 -30.34 -20.42
CA GLU A 268 -10.22 -31.38 -20.69
C GLU A 268 -8.87 -31.11 -19.99
N ASN A 269 -8.93 -30.67 -18.73
CA ASN A 269 -7.75 -30.27 -17.95
C ASN A 269 -7.66 -31.11 -16.65
N GLU A 270 -6.81 -32.14 -16.67
CA GLU A 270 -6.61 -33.06 -15.53
C GLU A 270 -6.14 -32.34 -14.26
N GLU A 271 -5.31 -31.32 -14.41
CA GLU A 271 -4.79 -30.52 -13.32
C GLU A 271 -5.91 -29.79 -12.58
N VAL A 272 -6.86 -29.19 -13.30
CA VAL A 272 -8.05 -28.55 -12.73
C VAL A 272 -8.90 -29.57 -11.96
N SER A 273 -9.13 -30.76 -12.54
CA SER A 273 -9.90 -31.81 -11.88
C SER A 273 -9.25 -32.29 -10.57
N LYS A 274 -7.91 -32.45 -10.55
CA LYS A 274 -7.15 -32.78 -9.33
C LYS A 274 -7.34 -31.73 -8.24
N ILE A 275 -7.28 -30.44 -8.60
CA ILE A 275 -7.46 -29.34 -7.64
C ILE A 275 -8.88 -29.32 -7.05
N ILE A 276 -9.91 -29.47 -7.89
CA ILE A 276 -11.31 -29.48 -7.42
C ILE A 276 -11.53 -30.61 -6.41
N LYS A 277 -10.97 -31.80 -6.68
CA LYS A 277 -11.02 -32.94 -5.76
C LYS A 277 -10.29 -32.65 -4.44
N TYR A 278 -9.09 -32.07 -4.51
CA TYR A 278 -8.34 -31.66 -3.32
C TYR A 278 -9.14 -30.70 -2.44
N LEU A 279 -9.73 -29.65 -3.04
CA LEU A 279 -10.54 -28.68 -2.30
C LEU A 279 -11.76 -29.35 -1.64
N LYS A 280 -12.44 -30.24 -2.36
CA LYS A 280 -13.57 -31.00 -1.81
C LYS A 280 -13.15 -31.87 -0.62
N GLU A 281 -12.01 -32.55 -0.69
CA GLU A 281 -11.45 -33.32 0.43
C GLU A 281 -11.12 -32.40 1.63
N LEU A 282 -10.50 -31.25 1.38
CA LEU A 282 -10.12 -30.27 2.42
C LEU A 282 -11.33 -29.72 3.20
N PHE A 283 -12.39 -29.30 2.50
CA PHE A 283 -13.63 -28.83 3.14
C PHE A 283 -14.27 -29.94 3.98
N LEU A 284 -14.28 -31.17 3.46
CA LEU A 284 -14.87 -32.32 4.13
C LEU A 284 -14.08 -32.74 5.39
N GLU A 285 -12.75 -32.76 5.33
CA GLU A 285 -11.89 -33.04 6.49
C GLU A 285 -12.01 -31.96 7.57
N THR A 286 -12.03 -30.68 7.16
CA THR A 286 -12.21 -29.55 8.09
C THR A 286 -13.57 -29.62 8.77
N ASN A 287 -14.65 -29.89 8.02
CA ASN A 287 -15.98 -30.02 8.62
C ASN A 287 -16.08 -31.23 9.55
N LYS A 288 -15.50 -32.39 9.20
CA LYS A 288 -15.48 -33.57 10.07
C LYS A 288 -14.83 -33.30 11.43
N LYS A 289 -13.76 -32.51 11.47
CA LYS A 289 -13.04 -32.17 12.70
C LYS A 289 -13.89 -31.34 13.68
N TYR A 290 -14.81 -30.52 13.16
CA TYR A 290 -15.63 -29.59 13.95
C TYR A 290 -17.12 -29.71 13.65
N GLN A 291 -17.60 -30.91 13.32
CA GLN A 291 -18.92 -31.14 12.74
C GLN A 291 -20.07 -30.67 13.65
N SER A 292 -19.90 -30.81 14.98
CA SER A 292 -20.87 -30.33 15.97
C SER A 292 -20.94 -28.81 16.08
N LEU A 293 -19.93 -28.08 15.60
CA LEU A 293 -19.85 -26.63 15.69
C LEU A 293 -20.13 -25.97 14.33
N LEU A 294 -19.43 -26.34 13.26
CA LEU A 294 -19.51 -25.61 11.99
C LEU A 294 -20.88 -25.66 11.31
N ASN A 295 -21.72 -26.65 11.64
CA ASN A 295 -23.08 -26.79 11.12
C ASN A 295 -24.13 -25.91 11.83
N PHE A 296 -23.78 -25.28 12.95
CA PHE A 296 -24.72 -24.48 13.78
C PHE A 296 -24.28 -23.01 13.87
N PRO A 297 -25.23 -22.08 14.14
CA PRO A 297 -24.91 -20.67 14.36
C PRO A 297 -24.14 -20.47 15.69
N PHE A 298 -23.25 -19.48 15.70
CA PHE A 298 -22.52 -19.07 16.91
C PHE A 298 -23.29 -17.98 17.65
N LYS A 299 -23.20 -17.96 18.97
CA LYS A 299 -23.81 -16.93 19.82
C LYS A 299 -22.91 -16.58 21.00
N ILE A 300 -22.76 -15.29 21.30
CA ILE A 300 -22.04 -14.82 22.49
C ILE A 300 -22.93 -15.02 23.73
N LYS A 301 -22.39 -15.65 24.77
CA LYS A 301 -23.10 -15.82 26.06
C LYS A 301 -22.77 -14.72 27.08
N ASP A 302 -21.64 -14.05 26.92
CA ASP A 302 -21.12 -13.05 27.85
C ASP A 302 -21.13 -11.66 27.18
N GLU A 303 -22.05 -10.79 27.59
CA GLU A 303 -22.23 -9.43 27.03
C GLU A 303 -20.97 -8.56 27.20
N SER A 304 -20.04 -8.89 28.12
CA SER A 304 -18.75 -8.19 28.24
C SER A 304 -17.84 -8.38 27.02
N LEU A 305 -18.12 -9.40 26.18
CA LEU A 305 -17.43 -9.72 24.94
C LEU A 305 -17.82 -8.82 23.75
N ILE A 306 -18.82 -7.95 23.91
CA ILE A 306 -19.23 -6.96 22.91
C ILE A 306 -18.11 -5.93 22.63
N THR A 307 -17.08 -5.87 23.48
CA THR A 307 -15.87 -5.07 23.23
C THR A 307 -15.00 -5.75 22.15
N LYS A 308 -14.51 -4.97 21.17
CA LYS A 308 -13.71 -5.45 20.03
C LYS A 308 -12.53 -6.32 20.46
N HIS A 309 -12.65 -7.63 20.29
CA HIS A 309 -11.57 -8.58 20.49
C HIS A 309 -10.95 -8.93 19.14
N PHE A 310 -9.62 -8.90 19.06
CA PHE A 310 -8.87 -9.17 17.83
C PHE A 310 -8.09 -10.47 17.98
N ILE A 311 -8.38 -11.43 17.10
CA ILE A 311 -7.61 -12.68 17.00
C ILE A 311 -6.73 -12.53 15.76
N PHE A 312 -5.45 -12.22 15.93
CA PHE A 312 -4.47 -12.09 14.84
C PHE A 312 -3.93 -13.46 14.44
N ASN A 313 -3.72 -13.71 13.16
CA ASN A 313 -3.15 -14.97 12.64
C ASN A 313 -1.97 -14.65 11.72
N ASP A 314 -0.74 -14.90 12.18
CA ASP A 314 0.53 -14.61 11.51
C ASP A 314 1.60 -15.73 11.62
N ASP A 315 1.19 -17.01 11.53
CA ASP A 315 1.89 -18.30 11.83
C ASP A 315 1.39 -18.87 13.15
N LYS A 316 1.25 -17.97 14.13
CA LYS A 316 0.66 -18.24 15.44
C LYS A 316 -0.55 -17.34 15.58
N THR A 317 -1.57 -17.85 16.25
CA THR A 317 -2.72 -17.02 16.54
C THR A 317 -2.46 -16.27 17.86
N LEU A 318 -2.59 -14.96 17.82
CA LEU A 318 -2.41 -14.05 18.95
C LEU A 318 -3.75 -13.39 19.24
N THR A 319 -4.34 -13.75 20.38
CA THR A 319 -5.55 -13.06 20.87
C THR A 319 -5.13 -11.81 21.64
N ILE A 320 -5.50 -10.63 21.13
CA ILE A 320 -5.28 -9.33 21.79
C ILE A 320 -6.64 -8.77 22.21
N GLY A 321 -6.84 -8.65 23.53
CA GLY A 321 -7.99 -7.99 24.14
C GLY A 321 -7.56 -6.80 25.01
N LYS A 322 -8.51 -5.93 25.38
CA LYS A 322 -8.26 -4.83 26.33
C LYS A 322 -7.85 -5.33 27.73
N ASP A 323 -8.18 -6.57 28.07
CA ASP A 323 -7.91 -7.13 29.39
C ASP A 323 -6.55 -7.83 29.42
N THR A 324 -5.72 -7.45 30.39
CA THR A 324 -4.52 -8.17 30.83
C THR A 324 -4.81 -9.53 31.48
N ASP A 325 -6.05 -10.00 31.39
CA ASP A 325 -6.53 -11.22 32.04
C ASP A 325 -6.11 -12.45 31.23
N LYS A 326 -5.55 -13.46 31.91
CA LYS A 326 -5.17 -14.78 31.33
C LYS A 326 -6.36 -15.64 30.82
N LYS A 327 -7.49 -15.04 30.48
CA LYS A 327 -8.71 -15.73 30.00
C LYS A 327 -8.64 -15.88 28.48
N ILE A 328 -9.09 -17.03 27.96
CA ILE A 328 -9.05 -17.40 26.53
C ILE A 328 -10.48 -17.66 26.03
N PHE A 329 -10.71 -17.53 24.73
CA PHE A 329 -11.98 -17.82 24.07
C PHE A 329 -12.17 -19.31 23.79
N TYR A 330 -13.28 -19.86 24.29
CA TYR A 330 -13.72 -21.21 24.01
C TYR A 330 -15.13 -21.22 23.42
N THR A 331 -15.45 -22.32 22.76
CA THR A 331 -16.73 -22.61 22.15
C THR A 331 -17.21 -24.00 22.54
N TYR A 332 -18.51 -24.14 22.78
CA TYR A 332 -19.16 -25.44 22.98
C TYR A 332 -20.53 -25.42 22.31
N HIS A 333 -21.01 -26.59 21.93
CA HIS A 333 -22.34 -26.75 21.34
C HIS A 333 -23.36 -27.01 22.43
N ASP A 334 -24.40 -26.17 22.50
CA ASP A 334 -25.54 -26.38 23.37
C ASP A 334 -26.63 -27.13 22.62
N GLN A 335 -26.90 -28.37 23.03
CA GLN A 335 -27.87 -29.24 22.35
C GLN A 335 -29.33 -28.82 22.57
N GLU A 336 -29.65 -28.12 23.66
CA GLU A 336 -31.02 -27.70 23.95
C GLU A 336 -31.40 -26.48 23.11
N GLU A 337 -30.50 -25.51 23.01
CA GLU A 337 -30.76 -24.28 22.27
C GLU A 337 -30.30 -24.33 20.81
N GLY A 338 -29.45 -25.29 20.43
CA GLY A 338 -28.95 -25.46 19.07
C GLY A 338 -27.93 -24.39 18.64
N TYR A 339 -27.33 -23.67 19.60
CA TYR A 339 -26.30 -22.66 19.37
C TYR A 339 -24.92 -23.14 19.78
N ASN A 340 -23.89 -22.61 19.12
CA ASN A 340 -22.52 -22.70 19.60
C ASN A 340 -22.20 -21.47 20.45
N TYR A 341 -22.02 -21.67 21.75
CA TYR A 341 -21.78 -20.56 22.66
C TYR A 341 -20.30 -20.17 22.72
N ILE A 342 -20.01 -18.90 22.46
CA ILE A 342 -18.68 -18.29 22.65
C ILE A 342 -18.59 -17.74 24.08
N VAL A 343 -17.56 -18.17 24.81
CA VAL A 343 -17.31 -17.79 26.21
C VAL A 343 -15.84 -17.47 26.46
N LYS A 344 -15.55 -16.59 27.43
CA LYS A 344 -14.18 -16.23 27.85
C LYS A 344 -13.92 -16.76 29.25
N VAL A 345 -13.09 -17.81 29.34
CA VAL A 345 -12.84 -18.56 30.59
C VAL A 345 -11.35 -18.80 30.81
N TYR A 346 -10.95 -19.08 32.05
CA TYR A 346 -9.58 -19.54 32.33
C TYR A 346 -9.40 -20.99 31.90
N LYS A 347 -8.18 -21.35 31.49
CA LYS A 347 -7.84 -22.73 31.09
C LYS A 347 -8.14 -23.79 32.15
N LYS A 348 -8.19 -23.43 33.44
CA LYS A 348 -8.55 -24.33 34.54
C LYS A 348 -10.05 -24.63 34.67
N ASP A 349 -10.90 -23.79 34.05
CA ASP A 349 -12.36 -23.84 34.20
C ASP A 349 -13.04 -24.47 32.95
N ILE A 350 -12.25 -25.09 32.06
CA ILE A 350 -12.72 -25.72 30.82
C ILE A 350 -13.34 -27.09 31.08
N LYS A 351 -14.35 -27.46 30.27
CA LYS A 351 -14.92 -28.79 30.21
C LYS A 351 -14.43 -29.53 28.96
N ASP A 352 -14.60 -30.85 28.91
CA ASP A 352 -14.08 -31.69 27.81
C ASP A 352 -14.72 -31.40 26.43
N ASP A 353 -15.91 -30.81 26.41
CA ASP A 353 -16.64 -30.42 25.19
C ASP A 353 -16.23 -29.05 24.63
N TYR A 354 -15.37 -28.32 25.34
CA TYR A 354 -14.95 -26.98 24.95
C TYR A 354 -13.81 -27.05 23.92
N VAL A 355 -13.96 -26.29 22.85
CA VAL A 355 -12.95 -26.12 21.80
C VAL A 355 -12.49 -24.66 21.78
N GLU A 356 -11.18 -24.45 21.78
CA GLU A 356 -10.60 -23.11 21.64
C GLU A 356 -11.08 -22.47 20.32
N LEU A 357 -11.69 -21.28 20.39
CA LEU A 357 -12.23 -20.58 19.22
C LEU A 357 -11.13 -20.38 18.16
N GLU A 358 -9.94 -20.03 18.62
CA GLU A 358 -8.71 -19.87 17.84
C GLU A 358 -8.39 -21.08 16.94
N GLN A 359 -8.55 -22.31 17.44
CA GLN A 359 -8.25 -23.52 16.66
C GLN A 359 -9.24 -23.73 15.51
N ILE A 360 -10.52 -23.43 15.76
CA ILE A 360 -11.58 -23.51 14.75
C ILE A 360 -11.35 -22.45 13.69
N CYS A 361 -11.13 -21.21 14.14
CA CYS A 361 -10.84 -20.07 13.29
C CYS A 361 -9.61 -20.31 12.41
N HIS A 362 -8.51 -20.83 12.96
CA HIS A 362 -7.32 -21.17 12.19
C HIS A 362 -7.63 -22.19 11.09
N SER A 363 -8.37 -23.26 11.41
CA SER A 363 -8.72 -24.30 10.43
C SER A 363 -9.64 -23.78 9.33
N VAL A 364 -10.63 -22.95 9.68
CA VAL A 364 -11.55 -22.33 8.72
C VAL A 364 -10.84 -21.31 7.83
N ILE A 365 -10.02 -20.42 8.41
CA ILE A 365 -9.24 -19.42 7.66
C ILE A 365 -8.26 -20.12 6.72
N TYR A 366 -7.58 -21.17 7.18
CA TYR A 366 -6.70 -21.98 6.33
C TYR A 366 -7.45 -22.55 5.13
N CYS A 367 -8.63 -23.13 5.35
CA CYS A 367 -9.45 -23.69 4.29
C CYS A 367 -9.89 -22.63 3.26
N ILE A 368 -10.31 -21.44 3.73
CA ILE A 368 -10.67 -20.31 2.86
C ILE A 368 -9.46 -19.80 2.06
N ASN A 369 -8.29 -19.68 2.69
CA ASN A 369 -7.07 -19.23 2.02
C ASN A 369 -6.60 -20.23 0.96
N GLU A 370 -6.57 -21.53 1.29
CA GLU A 370 -6.25 -22.59 0.32
C GLU A 370 -7.25 -22.60 -0.84
N PHE A 371 -8.54 -22.40 -0.56
CA PHE A 371 -9.55 -22.22 -1.61
C PHE A 371 -9.19 -21.05 -2.53
N CYS A 372 -8.94 -19.85 -2.00
CA CYS A 372 -8.57 -18.68 -2.80
C CYS A 372 -7.31 -18.91 -3.66
N GLU A 373 -6.26 -19.53 -3.10
CA GLU A 373 -5.04 -19.83 -3.84
C GLU A 373 -5.29 -20.84 -4.97
N LYS A 374 -5.94 -21.96 -4.68
CA LYS A 374 -6.20 -23.01 -5.67
C LYS A 374 -7.21 -22.58 -6.74
N MET A 375 -8.13 -21.66 -6.42
CA MET A 375 -9.03 -21.06 -7.41
C MET A 375 -8.29 -20.33 -8.54
N VAL A 376 -7.11 -19.76 -8.30
CA VAL A 376 -6.27 -19.17 -9.35
C VAL A 376 -6.01 -20.16 -10.48
N LEU A 377 -5.67 -21.41 -10.13
CA LEU A 377 -5.33 -22.46 -11.08
C LEU A 377 -6.58 -22.93 -11.86
N ILE A 378 -7.73 -23.02 -11.19
CA ILE A 378 -9.02 -23.33 -11.82
C ILE A 378 -9.39 -22.24 -12.83
N ILE A 379 -9.27 -20.97 -12.45
CA ILE A 379 -9.56 -19.82 -13.31
C ILE A 379 -8.62 -19.81 -14.52
N ASN A 380 -7.32 -20.04 -14.32
CA ASN A 380 -6.37 -20.14 -15.43
C ASN A 380 -6.74 -21.28 -16.40
N GLY A 381 -7.12 -22.45 -15.88
CA GLY A 381 -7.60 -23.56 -16.71
C GLY A 381 -8.84 -23.20 -17.55
N TYR A 382 -9.82 -22.50 -16.96
CA TYR A 382 -10.96 -21.99 -17.70
C TYR A 382 -10.57 -20.97 -18.77
N MET A 383 -9.67 -20.04 -18.45
CA MET A 383 -9.21 -19.03 -19.39
C MET A 383 -8.47 -19.66 -20.58
N GLU A 384 -7.62 -20.67 -20.33
CA GLU A 384 -6.98 -21.45 -21.39
C GLU A 384 -8.01 -22.13 -22.30
N PHE A 385 -9.06 -22.72 -21.71
CA PHE A 385 -10.16 -23.33 -22.46
C PHE A 385 -10.95 -22.30 -23.30
N TYR A 386 -11.33 -21.16 -22.73
CA TYR A 386 -12.05 -20.11 -23.44
C TYR A 386 -11.21 -19.55 -24.59
N ASN A 387 -9.95 -19.23 -24.32
CA ASN A 387 -9.05 -18.63 -25.31
C ASN A 387 -8.75 -19.57 -26.50
N LYS A 388 -8.84 -20.89 -26.30
CA LYS A 388 -8.74 -21.88 -27.40
C LYS A 388 -10.02 -21.96 -28.24
N ASN A 389 -11.20 -21.75 -27.63
CA ASN A 389 -12.50 -21.96 -28.26
C ASN A 389 -13.23 -20.68 -28.69
N LYS A 390 -12.66 -19.51 -28.41
CA LYS A 390 -13.27 -18.22 -28.74
C LYS A 390 -13.35 -17.95 -30.26
N PRO A 391 -14.31 -17.12 -30.71
CA PRO A 391 -14.32 -16.59 -32.08
C PRO A 391 -13.02 -15.83 -32.42
N LYS A 392 -12.53 -15.92 -33.66
CA LYS A 392 -11.27 -15.29 -34.11
C LYS A 392 -11.20 -13.77 -33.89
N LEU A 393 -12.34 -13.10 -33.80
CA LEU A 393 -12.46 -11.64 -33.64
C LEU A 393 -12.47 -11.20 -32.17
N GLU A 394 -12.59 -12.11 -31.22
CA GLU A 394 -12.61 -11.76 -29.79
C GLU A 394 -11.19 -11.70 -29.21
N SER A 395 -10.98 -10.76 -28.30
CA SER A 395 -9.75 -10.65 -27.50
C SER A 395 -9.61 -11.84 -26.56
N ASN A 396 -8.39 -12.09 -26.06
CA ASN A 396 -8.22 -13.06 -24.97
C ASN A 396 -8.96 -12.58 -23.73
N LEU A 397 -9.49 -13.51 -22.94
CA LEU A 397 -10.10 -13.20 -21.66
C LEU A 397 -9.03 -12.63 -20.70
N ALA A 398 -9.32 -11.51 -20.04
CA ALA A 398 -8.42 -10.96 -19.03
C ALA A 398 -8.54 -11.73 -17.70
N ASN A 399 -7.50 -11.70 -16.86
CA ASN A 399 -7.48 -12.40 -15.57
C ASN A 399 -8.67 -12.02 -14.68
N GLN A 400 -9.02 -10.73 -14.69
CA GLN A 400 -10.15 -10.21 -13.93
C GLN A 400 -11.49 -10.77 -14.43
N ASP A 401 -11.66 -10.91 -15.74
CA ASP A 401 -12.87 -11.48 -16.34
C ASP A 401 -13.02 -12.96 -16.01
N GLY A 402 -11.96 -13.75 -16.20
CA GLY A 402 -11.96 -15.17 -15.84
C GLY A 402 -12.28 -15.38 -14.35
N CYS A 403 -11.71 -14.54 -13.48
CA CYS A 403 -11.99 -14.58 -12.05
C CYS A 403 -13.45 -14.26 -11.73
N HIS A 404 -13.99 -13.16 -12.27
CA HIS A 404 -15.39 -12.82 -12.05
C HIS A 404 -16.33 -13.89 -12.58
N THR A 405 -16.08 -14.45 -13.77
CA THR A 405 -16.93 -15.50 -14.37
C THR A 405 -17.01 -16.74 -13.47
N ILE A 406 -15.87 -17.27 -13.02
CA ILE A 406 -15.86 -18.50 -12.22
C ILE A 406 -16.39 -18.26 -10.80
N ILE A 407 -16.04 -17.15 -10.15
CA ILE A 407 -16.51 -16.88 -8.78
C ILE A 407 -18.00 -16.53 -8.76
N ASP A 408 -18.50 -15.81 -9.77
CA ASP A 408 -19.94 -15.52 -9.89
C ASP A 408 -20.75 -16.81 -10.09
N PHE A 409 -20.22 -17.76 -10.84
CA PHE A 409 -20.83 -19.08 -11.05
C PHE A 409 -21.05 -19.87 -9.75
N LEU A 410 -20.28 -19.61 -8.68
CA LEU A 410 -20.47 -20.25 -7.38
C LEU A 410 -21.71 -19.74 -6.62
N ASN A 411 -22.31 -18.63 -7.05
CA ASN A 411 -23.52 -18.04 -6.47
C ASN A 411 -23.45 -17.81 -4.94
N ILE A 412 -22.36 -17.20 -4.48
CA ILE A 412 -22.03 -17.02 -3.06
C ILE A 412 -22.47 -15.67 -2.45
N GLY A 413 -23.15 -14.83 -3.24
CA GLY A 413 -23.53 -13.47 -2.87
C GLY A 413 -22.44 -12.42 -3.12
N GLU A 414 -22.85 -11.16 -3.34
CA GLU A 414 -21.95 -10.09 -3.80
C GLU A 414 -20.84 -9.71 -2.81
N GLU A 415 -21.12 -9.71 -1.50
CA GLU A 415 -20.08 -9.41 -0.49
C GLU A 415 -18.97 -10.47 -0.50
N ASN A 416 -19.35 -11.75 -0.48
CA ASN A 416 -18.42 -12.87 -0.50
C ASN A 416 -17.66 -12.95 -1.83
N LYS A 417 -18.34 -12.70 -2.95
CA LYS A 417 -17.74 -12.63 -4.29
C LYS A 417 -16.66 -11.56 -4.35
N ARG A 418 -16.92 -10.35 -3.85
CA ARG A 418 -15.92 -9.27 -3.82
C ARG A 418 -14.70 -9.67 -2.99
N PHE A 419 -14.90 -10.25 -1.82
CA PHE A 419 -13.81 -10.74 -0.97
C PHE A 419 -12.95 -11.76 -1.71
N ILE A 420 -13.56 -12.81 -2.28
CA ILE A 420 -12.83 -13.89 -2.95
C ILE A 420 -12.13 -13.40 -4.22
N VAL A 421 -12.82 -12.63 -5.08
CA VAL A 421 -12.22 -12.10 -6.31
C VAL A 421 -10.98 -11.27 -5.99
N ASN A 422 -11.04 -10.40 -4.98
CA ASN A 422 -9.90 -9.61 -4.58
C ASN A 422 -8.73 -10.48 -4.08
N GLN A 423 -8.99 -11.48 -3.24
CA GLN A 423 -7.97 -12.41 -2.76
C GLN A 423 -7.30 -13.19 -3.90
N VAL A 424 -8.10 -13.71 -4.82
CA VAL A 424 -7.63 -14.50 -5.96
C VAL A 424 -6.76 -13.64 -6.89
N LEU A 425 -7.21 -12.42 -7.22
CA LEU A 425 -6.48 -11.52 -8.12
C LEU A 425 -5.15 -11.04 -7.53
N GLN A 426 -5.10 -10.82 -6.20
CA GLN A 426 -3.84 -10.46 -5.51
C GLN A 426 -2.79 -11.56 -5.58
N ASN A 427 -3.21 -12.82 -5.50
CA ASN A 427 -2.30 -13.97 -5.51
C ASN A 427 -2.04 -14.55 -6.91
N TYR A 428 -2.76 -14.07 -7.94
CA TYR A 428 -2.81 -14.69 -9.26
C TYR A 428 -1.43 -14.94 -9.87
N THR A 429 -0.63 -13.88 -10.06
CA THR A 429 0.69 -13.97 -10.71
C THR A 429 1.65 -14.88 -9.95
N HIS A 430 1.64 -14.80 -8.63
CA HIS A 430 2.51 -15.57 -7.76
C HIS A 430 2.19 -17.08 -7.85
N ILE A 431 0.91 -17.43 -7.72
CA ILE A 431 0.46 -18.84 -7.74
C ILE A 431 0.70 -19.48 -9.11
N ILE A 432 0.48 -18.75 -10.21
CA ILE A 432 0.77 -19.27 -11.56
C ILE A 432 2.24 -19.63 -11.72
N LYS A 433 3.15 -18.83 -11.16
CA LYS A 433 4.59 -19.13 -11.19
C LYS A 433 4.97 -20.34 -10.33
N LEU A 434 4.26 -20.56 -9.23
CA LEU A 434 4.47 -21.71 -8.34
C LEU A 434 3.66 -22.96 -8.72
N ARG A 435 2.92 -22.94 -9.83
CA ARG A 435 2.03 -24.04 -10.28
C ARG A 435 2.69 -25.40 -10.16
N LYS A 436 3.92 -25.56 -10.67
CA LYS A 436 4.65 -26.83 -10.63
C LYS A 436 4.83 -27.37 -9.21
N TYR A 437 5.32 -26.54 -8.29
CA TYR A 437 5.54 -26.92 -6.89
C TYR A 437 4.22 -27.23 -6.17
N ILE A 438 3.16 -26.49 -6.47
CA ILE A 438 1.83 -26.74 -5.89
C ILE A 438 1.31 -28.12 -6.27
N PHE A 439 1.51 -28.55 -7.53
CA PHE A 439 1.11 -29.89 -7.96
C PHE A 439 1.99 -31.00 -7.38
N GLU A 440 3.30 -30.79 -7.27
CA GLU A 440 4.20 -31.73 -6.58
C GLU A 440 3.78 -31.93 -5.10
N ASP A 441 3.31 -30.88 -4.44
CA ASP A 441 2.79 -30.94 -3.06
C ASP A 441 1.46 -31.70 -2.95
N ILE A 442 0.52 -31.49 -3.88
CA ILE A 442 -0.78 -32.19 -3.89
C ILE A 442 -0.57 -33.71 -4.09
N GLU A 443 0.42 -34.10 -4.90
CA GLU A 443 0.72 -35.51 -5.17
C GLU A 443 1.49 -36.19 -4.02
N ASN A 444 2.30 -35.43 -3.28
CA ASN A 444 3.09 -35.95 -2.15
C ASN A 444 2.40 -35.74 -0.79
N LYS A 445 1.43 -36.61 -0.45
CA LYS A 445 0.73 -36.61 0.87
C LYS A 445 1.65 -36.73 2.12
N ASN A 446 2.94 -37.02 1.94
CA ASN A 446 3.92 -37.27 3.02
C ASN A 446 4.92 -36.13 3.28
N VAL A 447 4.91 -35.04 2.50
CA VAL A 447 5.72 -33.88 2.84
C VAL A 447 4.94 -33.09 3.89
N LYS A 448 5.20 -33.37 5.18
CA LYS A 448 4.87 -32.42 6.25
C LYS A 448 5.51 -31.10 5.86
N ARG A 449 4.70 -30.13 5.42
CA ARG A 449 5.17 -28.75 5.27
C ARG A 449 5.68 -28.29 6.63
N ASN A 450 7.00 -28.29 6.78
CA ASN A 450 7.70 -27.25 7.55
C ASN A 450 7.74 -25.95 6.74
N GLY A 451 6.69 -25.66 5.96
CA GLY A 451 6.48 -24.35 5.37
C GLY A 451 6.08 -23.43 6.51
N LYS A 452 7.08 -22.93 7.25
CA LYS A 452 6.87 -21.88 8.23
C LYS A 452 6.14 -20.75 7.51
N TYR A 453 5.04 -20.28 8.09
CA TYR A 453 4.33 -19.12 7.59
C TYR A 453 5.32 -17.96 7.39
N ASN A 454 5.20 -17.27 6.26
CA ASN A 454 6.01 -16.10 5.98
C ASN A 454 5.09 -14.89 5.92
N PHE A 455 5.21 -13.99 6.90
CA PHE A 455 4.42 -12.77 6.97
C PHE A 455 4.40 -11.98 5.65
N TYR A 456 5.52 -11.89 4.94
CA TYR A 456 5.56 -11.15 3.68
C TYR A 456 4.76 -11.84 2.56
N GLU A 457 4.69 -13.17 2.54
CA GLU A 457 3.96 -13.94 1.52
C GLU A 457 2.49 -14.13 1.87
N ASN A 458 2.21 -14.42 3.14
CA ASN A 458 0.89 -14.80 3.64
C ASN A 458 0.11 -13.61 4.20
N GLY A 459 0.80 -12.55 4.62
CA GLY A 459 0.20 -11.35 5.18
C GLY A 459 -0.13 -11.49 6.67
N PHE A 460 -1.30 -11.01 7.08
CA PHE A 460 -1.92 -11.34 8.37
C PHE A 460 -3.43 -11.26 8.25
N SER A 461 -4.16 -11.89 9.18
CA SER A 461 -5.61 -11.72 9.26
C SER A 461 -6.02 -11.52 10.71
N TYR A 462 -7.13 -10.82 10.95
CA TYR A 462 -7.75 -10.78 12.26
C TYR A 462 -9.25 -11.03 12.23
N LEU A 463 -9.79 -11.51 13.34
CA LEU A 463 -11.23 -11.68 13.54
C LEU A 463 -11.80 -10.64 14.50
N GLU A 464 -13.01 -10.18 14.21
CA GLU A 464 -13.86 -9.38 15.09
C GLU A 464 -15.18 -10.13 15.30
N VAL A 465 -15.51 -10.44 16.54
CA VAL A 465 -16.82 -11.03 16.88
C VAL A 465 -17.78 -9.90 17.24
N LYS A 466 -18.94 -9.85 16.57
CA LYS A 466 -19.96 -8.83 16.78
C LYS A 466 -21.32 -9.48 17.00
N ASP A 467 -22.00 -9.08 18.08
CA ASP A 467 -23.40 -9.37 18.32
C ASP A 467 -24.25 -8.11 18.04
N ASP A 468 -25.38 -8.25 17.36
CA ASP A 468 -26.22 -7.13 16.94
C ASP A 468 -27.70 -7.53 16.94
N ILE A 469 -28.60 -6.62 17.36
CA ILE A 469 -30.05 -6.83 17.37
C ILE A 469 -30.55 -7.18 15.96
N GLN A 470 -29.97 -6.59 14.91
CA GLN A 470 -30.36 -6.88 13.52
C GLN A 470 -30.05 -8.33 13.11
N HIS A 471 -29.22 -9.04 13.87
CA HIS A 471 -28.82 -10.42 13.63
C HIS A 471 -28.94 -11.28 14.89
N ASN A 472 -29.91 -11.03 15.78
CA ASN A 472 -30.02 -11.66 17.11
C ASN A 472 -30.09 -13.22 17.14
N LEU A 473 -30.25 -13.86 15.99
CA LEU A 473 -30.17 -15.31 15.82
C LEU A 473 -28.74 -15.83 15.60
N GLU A 474 -27.76 -14.96 15.41
CA GLU A 474 -26.34 -15.32 15.26
C GLU A 474 -25.41 -14.17 15.66
N SER A 475 -24.36 -14.47 16.40
CA SER A 475 -23.21 -13.58 16.53
C SER A 475 -22.29 -13.79 15.34
N LYS A 476 -21.91 -12.70 14.67
CA LYS A 476 -21.10 -12.74 13.44
C LYS A 476 -19.62 -12.70 13.76
N CYS A 477 -18.85 -13.57 13.12
CA CYS A 477 -17.39 -13.58 13.21
C CYS A 477 -16.80 -12.99 11.92
N TYR A 478 -16.56 -11.68 11.94
CA TYR A 478 -16.00 -10.97 10.79
C TYR A 478 -14.50 -11.22 10.66
N LEU A 479 -14.08 -11.85 9.57
CA LEU A 479 -12.69 -11.99 9.18
C LEU A 479 -12.26 -10.79 8.35
N TYR A 480 -11.17 -10.16 8.78
CA TYR A 480 -10.40 -9.18 8.04
C TYR A 480 -9.08 -9.80 7.62
N SER A 481 -8.81 -9.82 6.31
CA SER A 481 -7.66 -10.52 5.74
C SER A 481 -6.77 -9.55 4.98
N TYR A 482 -5.51 -9.43 5.39
CA TYR A 482 -4.47 -8.60 4.79
C TYR A 482 -3.43 -9.50 4.14
N ASN A 483 -3.80 -10.19 3.06
CA ASN A 483 -2.97 -11.24 2.43
C ASN A 483 -1.88 -10.69 1.49
N THR A 484 -1.66 -9.39 1.54
CA THR A 484 -0.67 -8.69 0.73
C THR A 484 0.11 -7.73 1.61
N THR A 485 1.40 -7.63 1.33
CA THR A 485 2.35 -6.73 2.00
C THR A 485 2.99 -5.82 0.96
N PRO A 486 3.51 -4.64 1.36
CA PRO A 486 4.29 -3.80 0.46
C PRO A 486 5.43 -4.56 -0.21
N GLU A 487 6.13 -5.42 0.53
CA GLU A 487 7.22 -6.27 0.05
C GLU A 487 6.77 -7.23 -1.06
N LYS A 488 5.63 -7.91 -0.86
CA LYS A 488 5.05 -8.82 -1.86
C LYS A 488 4.64 -8.09 -3.14
N ILE A 489 4.09 -6.88 -3.01
CA ILE A 489 3.72 -6.04 -4.15
C ILE A 489 4.97 -5.63 -4.94
N ILE A 490 6.02 -5.13 -4.27
CA ILE A 490 7.27 -4.76 -4.94
C ILE A 490 7.94 -5.97 -5.59
N ALA A 491 8.01 -7.11 -4.90
CA ALA A 491 8.56 -8.34 -5.49
C ALA A 491 7.76 -8.79 -6.73
N SER A 492 6.43 -8.71 -6.67
CA SER A 492 5.56 -9.02 -7.82
C SER A 492 5.72 -8.03 -8.97
N THR A 493 6.00 -6.76 -8.66
CA THR A 493 6.29 -5.72 -9.65
C THR A 493 7.64 -5.98 -10.33
N ALA A 494 8.68 -6.30 -9.56
CA ALA A 494 10.04 -6.59 -10.06
C ALA A 494 10.05 -7.81 -10.98
N LEU A 495 9.11 -8.72 -10.79
CA LEU A 495 8.90 -9.89 -11.64
C LEU A 495 8.30 -9.57 -13.02
N ASN A 496 7.75 -8.37 -13.23
CA ASN A 496 7.13 -7.90 -14.48
C ASN A 496 7.88 -6.72 -15.11
N TYR A 497 8.64 -5.97 -14.31
CA TYR A 497 9.36 -4.75 -14.69
C TYR A 497 10.80 -4.83 -14.19
N HIS A 498 11.73 -4.30 -14.96
CA HIS A 498 13.03 -3.93 -14.41
C HIS A 498 12.85 -2.69 -13.53
N ILE A 499 13.11 -2.79 -12.22
CA ILE A 499 12.88 -1.67 -11.29
C ILE A 499 14.20 -0.97 -10.95
N ILE A 500 14.21 0.36 -11.11
CA ILE A 500 15.25 1.25 -10.58
C ILE A 500 14.61 2.13 -9.50
N GLY A 501 14.84 1.75 -8.25
CA GLY A 501 14.45 2.52 -7.08
C GLY A 501 15.54 3.54 -6.74
N ILE A 502 15.13 4.77 -6.51
CA ILE A 502 16.04 5.89 -6.32
C ILE A 502 15.65 6.60 -5.03
N SER A 503 16.54 6.62 -4.04
CA SER A 503 16.33 7.36 -2.79
C SER A 503 17.66 7.68 -2.12
N ALA A 504 17.68 8.63 -1.19
CA ALA A 504 18.86 8.90 -0.36
C ALA A 504 18.99 7.95 0.84
N THR A 505 17.92 7.20 1.14
CA THR A 505 17.77 6.35 2.32
C THR A 505 17.36 4.93 1.96
N SER A 506 17.55 4.54 0.68
CA SER A 506 17.15 3.23 0.18
C SER A 506 17.94 2.08 0.83
N SER A 507 19.14 2.35 1.33
CA SER A 507 20.00 1.37 2.02
C SER A 507 19.63 1.15 3.49
N PHE A 508 18.76 1.97 4.07
CA PHE A 508 18.45 1.90 5.50
C PHE A 508 17.71 0.59 5.84
N GLU A 509 18.34 -0.29 6.62
CA GLU A 509 17.83 -1.62 6.99
C GLU A 509 16.80 -1.56 8.13
N SER A 510 15.67 -0.87 7.92
CA SER A 510 14.56 -0.83 8.87
C SER A 510 13.23 -1.17 8.19
N PRO A 511 12.63 -2.35 8.47
CA PRO A 511 11.33 -2.73 7.94
C PRO A 511 10.15 -1.85 8.41
N LEU A 512 10.36 -0.88 9.31
CA LEU A 512 9.30 0.05 9.72
C LEU A 512 9.21 1.26 8.78
N VAL A 513 10.35 1.73 8.28
CA VAL A 513 10.45 2.95 7.46
C VAL A 513 10.73 2.62 5.99
N ASN A 514 11.41 1.51 5.74
CA ASN A 514 11.78 1.00 4.42
C ASN A 514 11.31 -0.46 4.26
N TYR A 515 11.49 -1.04 3.08
CA TYR A 515 11.20 -2.45 2.82
C TYR A 515 12.17 -3.40 3.53
N ASP A 516 11.73 -4.64 3.76
CA ASP A 516 12.66 -5.70 4.15
C ASP A 516 13.54 -6.10 2.95
N LEU A 517 14.72 -5.48 2.89
CA LEU A 517 15.70 -5.70 1.83
C LEU A 517 16.23 -7.14 1.80
N LYS A 518 16.26 -7.84 2.95
CA LYS A 518 16.71 -9.24 3.03
C LYS A 518 15.68 -10.15 2.37
N TYR A 519 14.40 -9.93 2.66
CA TYR A 519 13.31 -10.63 1.99
C TYR A 519 13.35 -10.38 0.46
N LEU A 520 13.49 -9.13 0.02
CA LEU A 520 13.53 -8.81 -1.42
C LEU A 520 14.72 -9.47 -2.15
N LYS A 521 15.93 -9.45 -1.55
CA LYS A 521 17.12 -10.15 -2.10
C LYS A 521 16.88 -11.64 -2.27
N GLN A 522 16.37 -12.30 -1.22
CA GLN A 522 16.10 -13.74 -1.24
C GLN A 522 15.00 -14.09 -2.23
N LYS A 523 13.91 -13.31 -2.25
CA LYS A 523 12.75 -13.60 -3.08
C LYS A 523 13.01 -13.43 -4.57
N LEU A 524 13.78 -12.40 -4.93
CA LEU A 524 14.12 -12.10 -6.33
C LEU A 524 15.40 -12.81 -6.80
N ASN A 525 16.06 -13.56 -5.91
CA ASN A 525 17.35 -14.21 -6.16
C ASN A 525 18.42 -13.23 -6.68
N ILE A 526 18.52 -12.06 -6.03
CA ILE A 526 19.46 -10.99 -6.39
C ILE A 526 20.60 -10.97 -5.38
N GLU A 527 21.84 -11.08 -5.86
CA GLU A 527 23.03 -10.98 -5.01
C GLU A 527 23.19 -9.56 -4.42
N ASN A 528 23.18 -8.55 -5.30
CA ASN A 528 23.40 -7.14 -4.95
C ASN A 528 22.27 -6.24 -5.46
N LEU A 529 21.56 -5.62 -4.51
CA LEU A 529 20.55 -4.59 -4.78
C LEU A 529 21.16 -3.20 -5.05
N PHE A 530 22.39 -2.97 -4.62
CA PHE A 530 23.03 -1.65 -4.59
C PHE A 530 24.18 -1.56 -5.59
N PRO A 531 24.72 -0.35 -5.87
CA PRO A 531 25.93 -0.18 -6.65
C PRO A 531 27.08 -1.02 -6.07
N ASP A 532 27.98 -1.49 -6.94
CA ASP A 532 29.14 -2.25 -6.49
C ASP A 532 30.18 -1.37 -5.78
N GLN A 533 31.23 -1.98 -5.21
CA GLN A 533 32.27 -1.24 -4.48
C GLN A 533 32.99 -0.20 -5.36
N GLN A 534 33.19 -0.46 -6.66
CA GLN A 534 33.86 0.48 -7.55
C GLN A 534 32.95 1.68 -7.84
N GLU A 535 31.67 1.42 -8.11
CA GLU A 535 30.65 2.44 -8.31
C GLU A 535 30.45 3.31 -7.05
N GLN A 536 30.44 2.69 -5.86
CA GLN A 536 30.37 3.41 -4.59
C GLN A 536 31.58 4.33 -4.39
N LEU A 537 32.80 3.84 -4.61
CA LEU A 537 34.02 4.65 -4.51
C LEU A 537 34.04 5.81 -5.52
N GLN A 538 33.46 5.62 -6.71
CA GLN A 538 33.32 6.70 -7.70
C GLN A 538 32.32 7.75 -7.21
N MET A 539 31.18 7.32 -6.66
CA MET A 539 30.18 8.22 -6.10
C MET A 539 30.75 9.03 -4.92
N GLU A 540 31.46 8.39 -4.00
CA GLU A 540 32.13 9.05 -2.86
C GLU A 540 33.12 10.11 -3.33
N LYS A 541 33.98 9.78 -4.30
CA LYS A 541 34.95 10.74 -4.86
C LYS A 541 34.28 11.97 -5.46
N VAL A 542 33.21 11.78 -6.23
CA VAL A 542 32.45 12.90 -6.81
C VAL A 542 31.76 13.70 -5.70
N TYR A 543 31.27 13.04 -4.66
CA TYR A 543 30.57 13.68 -3.54
C TYR A 543 31.52 14.57 -2.74
N ASP A 544 32.71 14.04 -2.42
CA ASP A 544 33.75 14.79 -1.72
C ASP A 544 34.25 15.96 -2.54
N GLN A 545 34.47 15.80 -3.85
CA GLN A 545 34.86 16.89 -4.74
C GLN A 545 33.82 18.01 -4.77
N GLN A 546 32.54 17.66 -4.93
CA GLN A 546 31.45 18.63 -4.94
C GLN A 546 31.32 19.35 -3.59
N ASN A 547 31.39 18.61 -2.48
CA ASN A 547 31.30 19.21 -1.15
C ASN A 547 32.49 20.10 -0.82
N GLN A 548 33.70 19.75 -1.27
CA GLN A 548 34.87 20.61 -1.12
C GLN A 548 34.68 21.96 -1.83
N GLU A 549 34.02 21.99 -2.98
CA GLU A 549 33.72 23.24 -3.70
C GLU A 549 32.57 24.02 -3.04
N ILE A 550 31.47 23.34 -2.67
CA ILE A 550 30.26 23.96 -2.10
C ILE A 550 30.52 24.52 -0.71
N TYR A 551 31.21 23.75 0.13
CA TYR A 551 31.49 24.07 1.53
C TYR A 551 32.93 24.55 1.76
N LYS A 552 33.60 25.07 0.71
CA LYS A 552 34.98 25.56 0.79
C LYS A 552 35.23 26.55 1.93
N ASP A 553 34.21 27.37 2.25
CA ASP A 553 34.26 28.42 3.28
C ASP A 553 33.53 28.01 4.57
N VAL A 554 33.12 26.73 4.71
CA VAL A 554 32.33 26.23 5.83
C VAL A 554 33.10 25.19 6.63
N LYS A 555 33.31 25.45 7.92
CA LYS A 555 33.87 24.47 8.86
C LYS A 555 32.73 23.73 9.58
N MET A 556 32.57 22.44 9.28
CA MET A 556 31.62 21.56 9.98
C MET A 556 32.29 20.92 11.21
N ASN A 557 31.72 21.13 12.39
CA ASN A 557 32.15 20.45 13.62
C ASN A 557 31.03 19.50 14.09
N ILE A 558 31.35 18.22 14.26
CA ILE A 558 30.38 17.21 14.71
C ILE A 558 30.63 16.93 16.20
N HIS A 559 29.59 17.12 17.01
CA HIS A 559 29.62 16.84 18.44
C HIS A 559 28.50 15.86 18.79
N PHE A 560 28.85 14.71 19.36
CA PHE A 560 27.87 13.75 19.84
C PHE A 560 27.42 14.14 21.25
N VAL A 561 26.11 14.30 21.42
CA VAL A 561 25.48 14.58 22.72
C VAL A 561 24.59 13.40 23.07
N ASP A 562 24.98 12.66 24.10
CA ASP A 562 24.23 11.50 24.57
C ASP A 562 24.26 11.37 26.09
N GLY A 563 23.22 10.75 26.65
CA GLY A 563 23.06 10.46 28.07
C GLY A 563 21.99 9.40 28.34
N GLY A 564 21.84 9.03 29.62
CA GLY A 564 20.93 7.97 30.06
C GLY A 564 19.44 8.32 29.88
N GLU A 565 18.60 7.30 29.81
CA GLU A 565 17.12 7.41 29.87
C GLU A 565 16.60 7.37 31.32
N ASP A 566 17.42 7.84 32.24
CA ASP A 566 17.18 7.87 33.67
C ASP A 566 16.94 9.29 34.19
N GLU A 567 16.30 9.35 35.35
CA GLU A 567 16.02 10.59 36.06
C GLU A 567 17.30 11.34 36.41
N ASP A 568 18.34 10.59 36.76
CA ASP A 568 19.65 11.10 37.18
C ASP A 568 20.31 11.95 36.08
N TYR A 569 20.28 11.51 34.82
CA TYR A 569 20.84 12.29 33.72
C TYR A 569 20.13 13.64 33.56
N PHE A 570 18.80 13.64 33.62
CA PHE A 570 18.02 14.87 33.53
C PHE A 570 18.30 15.83 34.69
N GLU A 571 18.41 15.31 35.91
CA GLU A 571 18.74 16.11 37.10
C GLU A 571 20.15 16.71 37.03
N VAL A 572 21.14 15.95 36.59
CA VAL A 572 22.52 16.42 36.42
C VAL A 572 22.57 17.56 35.40
N VAL A 573 21.89 17.40 34.25
CA VAL A 573 21.83 18.45 33.22
C VAL A 573 21.07 19.67 33.73
N TRP A 574 19.94 19.49 34.42
CA TRP A 574 19.17 20.58 34.98
C TRP A 574 19.99 21.41 35.97
N ARG A 575 20.64 20.76 36.94
CA ARG A 575 21.46 21.45 37.95
C ARG A 575 22.65 22.18 37.33
N LYS A 576 23.24 21.61 36.26
CA LYS A 576 24.33 22.27 35.52
C LYS A 576 23.87 23.58 34.86
N ILE A 577 22.63 23.63 34.37
CA ILE A 577 22.11 24.75 33.58
C ILE A 577 21.44 25.80 34.47
N PHE A 578 20.59 25.38 35.41
CA PHE A 578 19.71 26.25 36.20
C PHE A 578 20.14 26.37 37.68
N GLY A 579 21.14 25.63 38.12
CA GLY A 579 21.52 25.54 39.53
C GLY A 579 20.44 24.90 40.42
N ASN A 580 20.56 25.10 41.73
CA ASN A 580 19.63 24.54 42.72
C ASN A 580 18.40 25.45 42.98
N GLU A 581 18.35 26.64 42.40
CA GLU A 581 17.31 27.64 42.69
C GLU A 581 15.94 27.28 42.09
N LYS A 582 15.88 26.28 41.19
CA LYS A 582 14.66 25.87 40.46
C LYS A 582 14.28 24.41 40.69
N GLU A 583 14.59 23.86 41.86
CA GLU A 583 14.37 22.46 42.20
C GLU A 583 12.88 22.07 42.22
N ASP A 584 11.99 22.99 42.61
CA ASP A 584 10.54 22.78 42.56
C ASP A 584 10.01 22.56 41.13
N ILE A 585 10.56 23.27 40.15
CA ILE A 585 10.20 23.15 38.74
C ILE A 585 10.67 21.81 38.19
N LEU A 586 11.91 21.43 38.52
CA LEU A 586 12.47 20.13 38.18
C LEU A 586 11.60 18.99 38.73
N ASN A 587 11.22 19.04 40.01
CA ASN A 587 10.37 18.01 40.62
C ASN A 587 8.98 17.94 39.98
N ASN A 588 8.39 19.07 39.61
CA ASN A 588 7.12 19.11 38.88
C ASN A 588 7.23 18.43 37.50
N TYR A 589 8.31 18.70 36.76
CA TYR A 589 8.53 18.06 35.46
C TYR A 589 8.76 16.56 35.61
N LYS A 590 9.57 16.15 36.59
CA LYS A 590 9.87 14.75 36.88
C LYS A 590 8.62 13.94 37.24
N ASN A 591 7.76 14.48 38.12
CA ASN A 591 6.50 13.84 38.48
C ASN A 591 5.58 13.64 37.26
N ALA A 592 5.52 14.65 36.39
CA ALA A 592 4.62 14.64 35.24
C ALA A 592 5.06 13.68 34.11
N ILE A 593 6.35 13.34 34.01
CA ILE A 593 6.90 12.43 32.98
C ILE A 593 7.39 11.09 33.51
N SER A 594 7.14 10.77 34.78
CA SER A 594 7.54 9.51 35.44
C SER A 594 7.21 8.22 34.66
N ASN A 595 6.08 8.20 33.94
CA ASN A 595 5.64 7.08 33.11
C ASN A 595 6.22 7.09 31.67
N GLN A 596 7.09 8.05 31.32
CA GLN A 596 7.59 8.31 29.96
C GLN A 596 9.11 8.57 29.96
N LYS A 597 9.89 7.58 30.40
CA LYS A 597 11.34 7.71 30.66
C LYS A 597 12.17 8.30 29.50
N TYR A 598 11.83 8.01 28.24
CA TYR A 598 12.53 8.58 27.07
C TYR A 598 12.48 10.12 27.02
N LEU A 599 11.50 10.76 27.69
CA LEU A 599 11.43 12.22 27.77
C LEU A 599 12.54 12.82 28.64
N TYR A 600 13.06 12.11 29.64
CA TYR A 600 14.16 12.59 30.47
C TYR A 600 15.39 12.91 29.59
N ARG A 601 15.81 11.93 28.79
CA ARG A 601 16.92 12.07 27.84
C ARG A 601 16.66 13.16 26.81
N THR A 602 15.44 13.21 26.26
CA THR A 602 15.09 14.21 25.25
C THR A 602 15.18 15.63 25.80
N MET A 603 14.62 15.89 26.98
CA MET A 603 14.66 17.22 27.61
C MET A 603 16.09 17.61 28.00
N ALA A 604 16.84 16.68 28.59
CA ALA A 604 18.24 16.90 28.95
C ALA A 604 19.08 17.29 27.72
N ASN A 605 18.99 16.52 26.63
CA ASN A 605 19.71 16.79 25.39
C ASN A 605 19.30 18.12 24.76
N LEU A 606 18.01 18.46 24.76
CA LEU A 606 17.55 19.74 24.25
C LEU A 606 18.12 20.90 25.07
N TYR A 607 18.03 20.83 26.40
CA TYR A 607 18.47 21.91 27.28
C TYR A 607 19.97 22.12 27.22
N ILE A 608 20.77 21.05 27.20
CA ILE A 608 22.23 21.19 27.17
C ILE A 608 22.74 21.77 25.84
N VAL A 609 22.13 21.39 24.72
CA VAL A 609 22.53 21.92 23.40
C VAL A 609 22.02 23.36 23.23
N PHE A 610 20.82 23.67 23.72
CA PHE A 610 20.31 25.04 23.69
C PHE A 610 21.13 25.96 24.60
N TYR A 611 21.51 25.50 25.80
CA TYR A 611 22.42 26.25 26.68
C TYR A 611 23.78 26.51 26.01
N ASP A 612 24.37 25.49 25.37
CA ASP A 612 25.62 25.63 24.60
C ASP A 612 25.46 26.55 23.37
N PHE A 613 24.25 26.69 22.81
CA PHE A 613 23.94 27.69 21.80
C PHE A 613 23.94 29.11 22.38
N VAL A 614 23.21 29.30 23.49
CA VAL A 614 23.03 30.62 24.13
C VAL A 614 24.34 31.17 24.70
N VAL A 615 25.18 30.34 25.31
CA VAL A 615 26.44 30.78 25.93
C VAL A 615 27.55 31.04 24.90
N ASN A 616 27.46 30.44 23.71
CA ASN A 616 28.49 30.53 22.70
C ASN A 616 28.16 31.58 21.63
N ASN A 617 28.72 32.78 21.80
CA ASN A 617 28.54 33.92 20.89
C ASN A 617 29.03 33.68 19.44
N GLN A 618 29.68 32.55 19.14
CA GLN A 618 30.08 32.18 17.78
C GLN A 618 28.96 31.51 16.99
N LYS A 619 27.84 31.14 17.63
CA LYS A 619 26.71 30.49 16.97
C LYS A 619 25.62 31.52 16.66
N SER A 620 25.22 31.60 15.41
CA SER A 620 24.26 32.59 14.91
C SER A 620 22.84 32.06 14.74
N SER A 621 22.67 30.73 14.67
CA SER A 621 21.37 30.09 14.50
C SER A 621 21.33 28.72 15.17
N PHE A 622 20.12 28.29 15.54
CA PHE A 622 19.86 27.02 16.19
C PHE A 622 18.65 26.35 15.56
N ILE A 623 18.79 25.06 15.24
CA ILE A 623 17.69 24.22 14.78
C ILE A 623 17.78 22.88 15.52
N TYR A 624 16.65 22.39 16.01
CA TYR A 624 16.55 21.14 16.74
C TYR A 624 15.32 20.36 16.29
N PHE A 625 15.52 19.09 15.96
CA PHE A 625 14.46 18.20 15.47
C PHE A 625 14.07 17.19 16.56
N LEU A 626 12.78 17.10 16.86
CA LEU A 626 12.21 16.11 17.78
C LEU A 626 11.58 14.96 17.00
N THR A 627 11.60 13.76 17.57
CA THR A 627 11.11 12.52 16.94
C THR A 627 9.64 12.20 17.25
N PHE A 628 8.94 13.09 17.96
CA PHE A 628 7.53 12.90 18.32
C PHE A 628 6.70 14.17 18.10
N ASN A 629 5.40 13.97 17.84
CA ASN A 629 4.43 15.04 17.61
C ASN A 629 4.14 15.82 18.92
N LEU A 630 4.07 17.16 18.82
CA LEU A 630 3.91 18.07 19.96
C LEU A 630 2.44 18.37 20.30
N ASN A 631 1.50 18.17 19.38
CA ASN A 631 0.07 18.46 19.60
C ASN A 631 -0.54 17.66 20.76
N ASN A 632 -0.12 16.42 20.96
CA ASN A 632 -0.58 15.59 22.09
C ASN A 632 0.17 15.89 23.40
N ARG A 633 1.08 16.88 23.40
CA ARG A 633 2.03 17.14 24.50
C ARG A 633 2.14 18.63 24.83
N LYS A 634 1.01 19.33 24.93
CA LYS A 634 0.97 20.78 25.24
C LYS A 634 1.74 21.16 26.50
N ASN A 635 1.71 20.31 27.53
CA ASN A 635 2.47 20.53 28.76
C ASN A 635 3.99 20.51 28.52
N PHE A 636 4.47 19.58 27.69
CA PHE A 636 5.87 19.47 27.32
C PHE A 636 6.36 20.72 26.56
N VAL A 637 5.57 21.18 25.59
CA VAL A 637 5.88 22.43 24.85
C VAL A 637 5.98 23.61 25.79
N LYS A 638 5.00 23.74 26.71
CA LYS A 638 5.01 24.79 27.73
C LYS A 638 6.28 24.74 28.59
N TRP A 639 6.67 23.55 29.05
CA TRP A 639 7.88 23.41 29.87
C TRP A 639 9.16 23.80 29.14
N ILE A 640 9.26 23.50 27.85
CA ILE A 640 10.37 23.95 27.01
C ILE A 640 10.38 25.47 26.91
N ILE A 641 9.23 26.09 26.63
CA ILE A 641 9.10 27.56 26.54
C ILE A 641 9.51 28.19 27.86
N ASP A 642 8.94 27.75 28.97
CA ASP A 642 9.25 28.27 30.31
C ASP A 642 10.77 28.14 30.59
N SER A 643 11.37 26.98 30.28
CA SER A 643 12.80 26.72 30.48
C SER A 643 13.69 27.56 29.57
N PHE A 644 13.28 27.82 28.33
CA PHE A 644 14.01 28.65 27.38
C PHE A 644 13.94 30.13 27.77
N GLU A 645 12.77 30.64 28.15
CA GLU A 645 12.61 32.01 28.66
C GLU A 645 13.46 32.24 29.91
N PHE A 646 13.54 31.23 30.80
CA PHE A 646 14.46 31.26 31.93
C PHE A 646 15.93 31.35 31.53
N LEU A 647 16.35 30.62 30.50
CA LEU A 647 17.73 30.68 29.98
C LEU A 647 18.05 32.00 29.30
N LEU A 648 17.06 32.61 28.67
CA LEU A 648 17.18 33.87 27.93
C LEU A 648 16.94 35.10 28.82
N THR A 649 16.69 34.93 30.13
CA THR A 649 16.48 36.04 31.05
C THR A 649 17.74 36.93 31.08
N GLY A 650 17.63 38.16 30.56
CA GLY A 650 18.75 39.09 30.40
C GLY A 650 19.44 39.06 29.04
N ILE A 651 18.95 38.26 28.07
CA ILE A 651 19.46 38.13 26.71
C ILE A 651 18.33 38.51 25.73
N ASN A 652 18.42 39.69 25.10
CA ASN A 652 17.34 40.22 24.25
C ASN A 652 17.50 39.86 22.76
N ASP A 653 18.64 39.31 22.35
CA ASP A 653 19.00 39.14 20.94
C ASP A 653 18.67 37.75 20.38
N VAL A 654 18.10 36.86 21.20
CA VAL A 654 17.73 35.50 20.78
C VAL A 654 16.21 35.37 20.73
N GLN A 655 15.70 35.04 19.55
CA GLN A 655 14.29 34.68 19.34
C GLN A 655 14.19 33.20 18.98
N PHE A 656 13.18 32.52 19.50
CA PHE A 656 12.91 31.12 19.17
C PHE A 656 11.44 30.91 18.85
N LYS A 657 11.15 29.92 18.01
CA LYS A 657 9.80 29.46 17.70
C LYS A 657 9.79 27.95 17.64
N ILE A 658 8.77 27.35 18.23
CA ILE A 658 8.56 25.90 18.19
C ILE A 658 7.51 25.63 17.11
N LEU A 659 7.85 24.79 16.14
CA LEU A 659 6.98 24.40 15.04
C LEU A 659 6.52 22.96 15.25
N ASP A 660 5.21 22.72 15.14
CA ASP A 660 4.63 21.37 15.05
C ASP A 660 4.50 20.95 13.59
N SER A 661 4.63 19.65 13.30
CA SER A 661 4.55 19.11 11.94
C SER A 661 3.20 19.29 11.26
N LEU A 662 2.10 19.44 12.02
CA LEU A 662 0.74 19.58 11.47
C LEU A 662 0.45 20.99 10.93
N ASP A 663 1.12 22.02 11.48
CA ASP A 663 0.95 23.42 11.06
C ASP A 663 2.28 24.03 10.55
N PHE A 664 3.25 23.18 10.17
CA PHE A 664 4.60 23.60 9.81
C PHE A 664 4.58 24.62 8.69
N ASP A 665 3.97 24.30 7.54
CA ASP A 665 3.96 25.17 6.36
C ASP A 665 3.33 26.54 6.67
N LYS A 666 2.21 26.55 7.41
CA LYS A 666 1.50 27.77 7.81
C LYS A 666 2.33 28.64 8.76
N ASN A 667 3.07 28.03 9.68
CA ASN A 667 3.81 28.76 10.70
C ASN A 667 5.24 29.12 10.27
N TYR A 668 5.80 28.37 9.31
CA TYR A 668 7.11 28.62 8.71
C TYR A 668 7.10 29.86 7.82
N GLU A 669 6.05 30.09 7.02
CA GLU A 669 5.89 31.34 6.26
C GLU A 669 5.80 32.60 7.14
N ASN A 670 5.49 32.42 8.43
CA ASN A 670 5.41 33.47 9.44
C ASN A 670 6.68 33.58 10.31
N ILE A 671 7.80 32.98 9.89
CA ILE A 671 9.15 33.14 10.45
C ILE A 671 9.98 33.89 9.41
#